data_AF-A0A223LM72-F1
#
_entry.id   AF-A0A223LM72-F1
#
_cell.length_a   1.000
_cell.length_b   1.000
_cell.length_c   1.000
_cell.angle_alpha   90.00
_cell.angle_beta   90.00
_cell.angle_gamma   90.00
#
_symmetry.space_group_name_H-M   'P 1'
#
loop_
_entity.id
_entity.type
_entity.pdbx_description
1 polymer ?
#
loop_
_entity_poly.entity_id
_entity_poly.type
_entity_poly.pdbx_seq_one_letter_code
_entity_poly.pdbx_strand_id
1 'polypeptide(L)'
;MQLCLLRYPGYALGTDSELPEPVILWVAKQVQAEPASWAKYGERDVTRREHAQELRTYLQLAPFGLSDFRALVRELTELAQQTDKGLLLAGQALESLRQKRRILPALSVIDRACSEAIARANRRVYRALVEPLTDSHRAKLDELLKLKAGSSITWLTWLRQAPLKPNSRHMLEHIERLKTFQLVDLPEGLGRHIHQNRLLKLAREGGQMTPKDLGKFEPQRRYATLAAVVLESTATVIDELVDLHDRILVKLFSGAKHKHQQQFQKQGKAINDKVRLYSRIGQALLEAKESGSDPYAAIEAVIPWDEFTESVSEAELLARPEGFDHLHLVGENFATLRRYTPALLEVLELRAAPAAQGVLAAVQTLREMNADNLRKVPADAPTAFIKPRWKPLVITPEGLDRKFYEICALSELKNALRSGDIWVKGSRQFRDFDDYLLPAEKFAALKREQALPLAINPNSDQYLEERLQLLDEQLATVTRLAKDNELPDAILTESGLKITPLDAAVPDRAQALIDQTSQLLPRIKITELLMDVDDWTGFSRHFTHLKDGAEAKDRTLLLSAILGDAINLGLTKMAESSPGLTYAKLSWLQAWHIRDETYSAALAELVNHQYRHAFAAHWGDGTTSSSDGQRFRAGGRGESTGHVNPKYGSEPGRLFYTHISDQYAPFSTRVVNVASAIPPMCSTACCTTSPTCGSRSTTPTRPASPITSLP
;
A
#
# COMPACT_ATOMS: atom_id res chain seq x y z
N MET A 1 19.21 -24.93 -39.73
CA MET A 1 19.45 -24.86 -38.28
C MET A 1 20.36 -23.69 -37.86
N GLN A 2 21.64 -23.62 -38.28
CA GLN A 2 22.54 -22.54 -37.86
C GLN A 2 21.98 -21.13 -38.12
N LEU A 3 21.43 -20.90 -39.31
CA LEU A 3 20.75 -19.65 -39.67
C LEU A 3 19.63 -19.30 -38.69
N CYS A 4 18.79 -20.28 -38.32
CA CYS A 4 17.70 -20.10 -37.37
C CYS A 4 18.24 -19.67 -36.00
N LEU A 5 19.23 -20.40 -35.46
CA LEU A 5 19.82 -20.10 -34.15
C LEU A 5 20.48 -18.73 -34.10
N LEU A 6 21.20 -18.33 -35.16
CA LEU A 6 21.83 -17.01 -35.26
C LEU A 6 20.82 -15.87 -35.42
N ARG A 7 19.69 -16.12 -36.09
CA ARG A 7 18.61 -15.13 -36.25
C ARG A 7 17.82 -14.96 -34.95
N TYR A 8 17.41 -16.07 -34.33
CA TYR A 8 16.78 -16.10 -33.01
C TYR A 8 16.89 -17.52 -32.43
N PRO A 9 17.43 -17.70 -31.22
CA PRO A 9 17.64 -16.70 -30.16
C PRO A 9 18.89 -15.81 -30.28
N GLY A 10 19.81 -16.04 -31.22
CA GLY A 10 21.06 -15.28 -31.41
C GLY A 10 22.35 -16.03 -31.04
N TYR A 11 22.28 -17.34 -30.80
CA TYR A 11 23.44 -18.16 -30.44
C TYR A 11 24.07 -18.82 -31.67
N ALA A 12 25.39 -18.95 -31.66
CA ALA A 12 26.09 -19.82 -32.61
C ALA A 12 25.90 -21.30 -32.23
N LEU A 13 25.84 -22.17 -33.24
CA LEU A 13 25.80 -23.62 -33.02
C LEU A 13 27.17 -24.09 -32.50
N GLY A 14 27.21 -24.62 -31.27
CA GLY A 14 28.41 -25.19 -30.67
C GLY A 14 28.76 -26.57 -31.22
N THR A 15 29.94 -27.07 -30.83
CA THR A 15 30.43 -28.41 -31.21
C THR A 15 29.49 -29.53 -30.79
N ASP A 16 28.98 -29.42 -29.57
CA ASP A 16 28.25 -30.44 -28.82
C ASP A 16 26.82 -29.96 -28.49
N SER A 17 26.28 -29.05 -29.31
CA SER A 17 24.95 -28.50 -29.08
C SER A 17 23.87 -29.50 -29.50
N GLU A 18 23.16 -30.05 -28.53
CA GLU A 18 21.93 -30.80 -28.76
C GLU A 18 20.77 -29.83 -29.02
N LEU A 19 20.11 -29.97 -30.17
CA LEU A 19 18.95 -29.18 -30.54
C LEU A 19 17.67 -29.96 -30.24
N PRO A 20 16.62 -29.33 -29.68
CA PRO A 20 15.37 -30.02 -29.43
C PRO A 20 14.78 -30.56 -30.74
N GLU A 21 14.39 -31.83 -30.72
CA GLU A 21 13.80 -32.53 -31.87
C GLU A 21 12.61 -31.77 -32.52
N PRO A 22 11.69 -31.13 -31.76
CA PRO A 22 10.62 -30.34 -32.36
C PRO A 22 11.11 -29.21 -33.27
N VAL A 23 12.26 -28.60 -32.97
CA VAL A 23 12.84 -27.53 -33.80
C VAL A 23 13.40 -28.12 -35.09
N ILE A 24 14.05 -29.28 -35.02
CA ILE A 24 14.57 -29.99 -36.19
C ILE A 24 13.43 -30.38 -37.11
N LEU A 25 12.37 -31.02 -36.57
CA LEU A 25 11.17 -31.39 -37.32
C LEU A 25 10.51 -30.18 -37.99
N TRP A 26 10.36 -29.08 -37.26
CA TRP A 26 9.76 -27.85 -37.78
C TRP A 26 10.57 -27.27 -38.94
N VAL A 27 11.90 -27.11 -38.78
CA VAL A 27 12.76 -26.57 -39.85
C VAL A 27 12.80 -27.53 -41.05
N ALA A 28 12.95 -28.83 -40.81
CA ALA A 28 12.98 -29.85 -41.87
C ALA A 28 11.73 -29.80 -42.76
N LYS A 29 10.55 -29.61 -42.15
CA LYS A 29 9.29 -29.40 -42.88
C LYS A 29 9.31 -28.14 -43.75
N GLN A 30 9.87 -27.03 -43.26
CA GLN A 30 9.94 -25.76 -44.01
C GLN A 30 10.86 -25.85 -45.23
N VAL A 31 11.96 -26.61 -45.13
CA VAL A 31 12.95 -26.75 -46.21
C VAL A 31 12.78 -28.03 -47.04
N GLN A 32 11.70 -28.78 -46.80
CA GLN A 32 11.37 -30.05 -47.48
C GLN A 32 12.51 -31.09 -47.41
N ALA A 33 13.16 -31.21 -46.25
CA ALA A 33 14.23 -32.17 -45.99
C ALA A 33 13.81 -33.26 -44.99
N GLU A 34 14.47 -34.41 -45.03
CA GLU A 34 14.27 -35.46 -44.02
C GLU A 34 14.96 -35.09 -42.69
N PRO A 35 14.26 -35.14 -41.54
CA PRO A 35 14.83 -34.82 -40.22
C PRO A 35 16.08 -35.63 -39.86
N ALA A 36 16.12 -36.91 -40.27
CA ALA A 36 17.25 -37.81 -40.04
C ALA A 36 18.56 -37.32 -40.70
N SER A 37 18.47 -36.45 -41.70
CA SER A 37 19.65 -35.85 -42.33
C SER A 37 20.43 -34.92 -41.39
N TRP A 38 19.81 -34.43 -40.31
CA TRP A 38 20.49 -33.60 -39.32
C TRP A 38 21.65 -34.32 -38.64
N ALA A 39 21.52 -35.64 -38.39
CA ALA A 39 22.57 -36.43 -37.76
C ALA A 39 23.85 -36.51 -38.61
N LYS A 40 23.73 -36.32 -39.94
CA LYS A 40 24.85 -36.30 -40.89
C LYS A 40 25.49 -34.90 -41.03
N TYR A 41 24.85 -33.87 -40.50
CA TYR A 41 25.32 -32.49 -40.64
C TYR A 41 26.48 -32.19 -39.67
N GLY A 42 27.63 -31.81 -40.21
CA GLY A 42 28.79 -31.42 -39.41
C GLY A 42 29.70 -32.58 -38.99
N GLU A 43 29.57 -33.77 -39.59
CA GLU A 43 30.54 -34.87 -39.45
C GLU A 43 31.97 -34.39 -39.75
N ARG A 44 32.12 -33.50 -40.75
CA ARG A 44 33.33 -32.71 -40.97
C ARG A 44 33.19 -31.34 -40.29
N ASP A 45 33.98 -31.10 -39.25
CA ASP A 45 33.95 -29.82 -38.52
C ASP A 45 34.20 -28.58 -39.41
N VAL A 46 34.99 -28.73 -40.49
CA VAL A 46 35.25 -27.67 -41.47
C VAL A 46 33.95 -27.16 -42.11
N THR A 47 33.05 -28.05 -42.53
CA THR A 47 31.75 -27.68 -43.12
C THR A 47 30.92 -26.82 -42.17
N ARG A 48 30.93 -27.16 -40.87
CA ARG A 48 30.21 -26.39 -39.86
C ARG A 48 30.78 -24.98 -39.70
N ARG A 49 32.11 -24.84 -39.74
CA ARG A 49 32.82 -23.56 -39.60
C ARG A 49 32.66 -22.67 -40.83
N GLU A 50 32.73 -23.23 -42.03
CA GLU A 50 32.51 -22.51 -43.29
C GLU A 50 31.09 -21.92 -43.34
N HIS A 51 30.07 -22.75 -43.09
CA HIS A 51 28.68 -22.26 -43.00
C HIS A 51 28.51 -21.18 -41.92
N ALA A 52 29.14 -21.34 -40.76
CA ALA A 52 29.06 -20.33 -39.71
C ALA A 52 29.70 -18.99 -40.15
N GLN A 53 30.81 -19.03 -40.91
CA GLN A 53 31.47 -17.83 -41.42
C GLN A 53 30.65 -17.14 -42.52
N GLU A 54 30.06 -17.91 -43.43
CA GLU A 54 29.14 -17.41 -44.47
C GLU A 54 27.92 -16.73 -43.83
N LEU A 55 27.29 -17.40 -42.87
CA LEU A 55 26.10 -16.88 -42.17
C LEU A 55 26.41 -15.63 -41.35
N ARG A 56 27.59 -15.55 -40.72
CA ARG A 56 28.03 -14.33 -40.03
C ARG A 56 28.15 -13.14 -40.97
N THR A 57 28.70 -13.37 -42.17
CA THR A 57 28.83 -12.34 -43.19
C THR A 57 27.46 -11.93 -43.72
N TYR A 58 26.60 -12.90 -44.05
CA TYR A 58 25.23 -12.67 -44.54
C TYR A 58 24.36 -11.90 -43.53
N LEU A 59 24.38 -12.29 -42.25
CA LEU A 59 23.60 -11.65 -41.19
C LEU A 59 24.27 -10.38 -40.61
N GLN A 60 25.47 -10.04 -41.06
CA GLN A 60 26.27 -8.93 -40.54
C GLN A 60 26.49 -9.02 -39.02
N LEU A 61 26.76 -10.24 -38.53
CA LEU A 61 26.98 -10.53 -37.11
C LEU A 61 28.47 -10.55 -36.76
N ALA A 62 28.83 -9.84 -35.69
CA ALA A 62 30.17 -9.83 -35.15
C ALA A 62 30.30 -10.77 -33.93
N PRO A 63 31.48 -11.36 -33.69
CA PRO A 63 31.69 -12.22 -32.53
C PRO A 63 31.74 -11.38 -31.26
N PHE A 64 31.30 -11.95 -30.14
CA PHE A 64 31.38 -11.31 -28.84
C PHE A 64 32.80 -11.44 -28.25
N GLY A 65 33.44 -10.32 -27.94
CA GLY A 65 34.78 -10.28 -27.37
C GLY A 65 34.86 -9.59 -25.99
N LEU A 66 36.09 -9.47 -25.47
CA LEU A 66 36.36 -8.83 -24.17
C LEU A 66 35.97 -7.35 -24.12
N SER A 67 36.13 -6.63 -25.24
CA SER A 67 35.70 -5.24 -25.38
C SER A 67 34.18 -5.11 -25.26
N ASP A 68 33.43 -6.00 -25.92
CA ASP A 68 31.98 -6.06 -25.82
C ASP A 68 31.53 -6.42 -24.41
N PHE A 69 32.22 -7.38 -23.75
CA PHE A 69 31.96 -7.71 -22.34
C PHE A 69 32.10 -6.49 -21.42
N ARG A 70 33.20 -5.74 -21.55
CA ARG A 70 33.42 -4.52 -20.74
C ARG A 70 32.38 -3.44 -21.03
N ALA A 71 31.96 -3.30 -22.29
CA ALA A 71 30.91 -2.36 -22.68
C ALA A 71 29.54 -2.77 -22.11
N LEU A 72 29.21 -4.06 -22.22
CA LEU A 72 27.99 -4.64 -21.68
C LEU A 72 27.90 -4.46 -20.16
N VAL A 73 28.97 -4.75 -19.42
CA VAL A 73 29.00 -4.53 -17.97
C VAL A 73 28.76 -3.06 -17.62
N ARG A 74 29.33 -2.10 -18.36
CA ARG A 74 29.09 -0.67 -18.12
C ARG A 74 27.63 -0.29 -18.35
N GLU A 75 27.04 -0.74 -19.46
CA GLU A 75 25.63 -0.50 -19.77
C GLU A 75 24.71 -1.11 -18.70
N LEU A 76 24.93 -2.38 -18.35
CA LEU A 76 24.18 -3.05 -17.31
C LEU A 76 24.37 -2.41 -15.94
N THR A 77 25.49 -1.73 -15.68
CA THR A 77 25.71 -1.02 -14.41
C THR A 77 24.72 0.15 -14.25
N GLU A 78 24.32 0.81 -15.33
CA GLU A 78 23.32 1.89 -15.27
C GLU A 78 21.93 1.34 -14.91
N LEU A 79 21.54 0.21 -15.50
CA LEU A 79 20.31 -0.48 -15.11
C LEU A 79 20.41 -1.08 -13.70
N ALA A 80 21.58 -1.60 -13.33
CA ALA A 80 21.81 -2.24 -12.03
C ALA A 80 21.75 -1.25 -10.85
N GLN A 81 21.93 0.05 -11.11
CA GLN A 81 21.69 1.11 -10.13
C GLN A 81 20.19 1.30 -9.82
N GLN A 82 19.29 0.74 -10.63
CA GLN A 82 17.83 0.82 -10.43
C GLN A 82 17.26 -0.51 -9.91
N THR A 83 17.79 -1.64 -10.37
CA THR A 83 17.34 -2.99 -10.04
C THR A 83 18.50 -3.97 -9.94
N ASP A 84 18.46 -4.93 -9.02
CA ASP A 84 19.42 -6.05 -8.98
C ASP A 84 18.78 -7.39 -9.34
N LYS A 85 17.60 -7.36 -9.97
CA LYS A 85 16.97 -8.55 -10.50
C LYS A 85 17.77 -9.08 -11.69
N GLY A 86 18.51 -10.17 -11.48
CA GLY A 86 19.37 -10.79 -12.50
C GLY A 86 18.66 -11.08 -13.82
N LEU A 87 17.41 -11.55 -13.77
CA LEU A 87 16.59 -11.81 -14.97
C LEU A 87 16.34 -10.56 -15.83
N LEU A 88 16.10 -9.39 -15.21
CA LEU A 88 15.92 -8.14 -15.96
C LEU A 88 17.22 -7.69 -16.61
N LEU A 89 18.35 -7.83 -15.89
CA LEU A 89 19.67 -7.52 -16.43
C LEU A 89 20.04 -8.47 -17.57
N ALA A 90 19.76 -9.77 -17.43
CA ALA A 90 20.00 -10.75 -18.46
C ALA A 90 19.12 -10.49 -19.70
N GLY A 91 17.84 -10.17 -19.52
CA GLY A 91 16.94 -9.77 -20.61
C GLY A 91 17.51 -8.56 -21.39
N GLN A 92 17.85 -7.49 -20.67
CA GLN A 92 18.48 -6.30 -21.26
C GLN A 92 19.80 -6.63 -21.96
N ALA A 93 20.62 -7.50 -21.38
CA ALA A 93 21.89 -7.91 -21.95
C ALA A 93 21.70 -8.62 -23.30
N LEU A 94 20.78 -9.57 -23.35
CA LEU A 94 20.46 -10.31 -24.58
C LEU A 94 19.92 -9.37 -25.66
N GLU A 95 19.03 -8.44 -25.29
CA GLU A 95 18.46 -7.47 -26.23
C GLU A 95 19.50 -6.48 -26.76
N SER A 96 20.33 -5.90 -25.87
CA SER A 96 21.41 -4.99 -26.24
C SER A 96 22.41 -5.63 -27.21
N LEU A 97 22.80 -6.89 -26.95
CA LEU A 97 23.71 -7.63 -27.83
C LEU A 97 23.08 -7.91 -29.20
N ARG A 98 21.79 -8.27 -29.25
CA ARG A 98 21.05 -8.46 -30.51
C ARG A 98 20.97 -7.16 -31.31
N GLN A 99 20.61 -6.04 -30.67
CA GLN A 99 20.56 -4.72 -31.30
C GLN A 99 21.92 -4.32 -31.89
N LYS A 100 23.02 -4.63 -31.18
CA LYS A 100 24.40 -4.39 -31.64
C LYS A 100 24.93 -5.46 -32.61
N ARG A 101 24.07 -6.39 -33.05
CA ARG A 101 24.40 -7.48 -33.98
C ARG A 101 25.60 -8.31 -33.52
N ARG A 102 25.64 -8.62 -32.23
CA ARG A 102 26.63 -9.51 -31.62
C ARG A 102 26.07 -10.91 -31.49
N ILE A 103 26.88 -11.91 -31.84
CA ILE A 103 26.58 -13.31 -31.53
C ILE A 103 26.55 -13.44 -30.00
N LEU A 104 25.47 -13.99 -29.45
CA LEU A 104 25.32 -14.11 -28.01
C LEU A 104 26.39 -15.05 -27.43
N PRO A 105 27.10 -14.65 -26.36
CA PRO A 105 28.01 -15.54 -25.66
C PRO A 105 27.24 -16.57 -24.83
N ALA A 106 27.91 -17.60 -24.32
CA ALA A 106 27.29 -18.56 -23.42
C ALA A 106 26.58 -17.88 -22.23
N LEU A 107 25.50 -18.49 -21.73
CA LEU A 107 24.70 -17.94 -20.63
C LEU A 107 25.53 -17.65 -19.37
N SER A 108 26.56 -18.45 -19.09
CA SER A 108 27.50 -18.21 -17.98
C SER A 108 28.27 -16.90 -18.11
N VAL A 109 28.54 -16.44 -19.33
CA VAL A 109 29.18 -15.14 -19.59
C VAL A 109 28.20 -13.99 -19.36
N ILE A 110 26.93 -14.18 -19.76
CA ILE A 110 25.85 -13.21 -19.46
C ILE A 110 25.64 -13.09 -17.95
N ASP A 111 25.58 -14.21 -17.24
CA ASP A 111 25.44 -14.25 -15.78
C ASP A 111 26.62 -13.55 -15.08
N ARG A 112 27.85 -13.82 -15.53
CA ARG A 112 29.04 -13.12 -15.05
C ARG A 112 28.98 -11.61 -15.31
N ALA A 113 28.52 -11.18 -16.48
CA ALA A 113 28.37 -9.75 -16.80
C ALA A 113 27.34 -9.08 -15.89
N CYS A 114 26.20 -9.74 -15.65
CA CYS A 114 25.15 -9.27 -14.74
C CYS A 114 25.69 -9.16 -13.30
N SER A 115 26.35 -10.20 -12.81
CA SER A 115 26.96 -10.23 -11.48
C SER A 115 28.00 -9.12 -11.28
N GLU A 116 28.86 -8.90 -12.28
CA GLU A 116 29.86 -7.83 -12.22
C GLU A 116 29.21 -6.43 -12.25
N ALA A 117 28.15 -6.25 -13.05
CA ALA A 117 27.37 -5.02 -13.09
C ALA A 117 26.68 -4.72 -11.74
N ILE A 118 26.06 -5.72 -11.11
CA ILE A 118 25.46 -5.60 -9.77
C ILE A 118 26.53 -5.21 -8.74
N ALA A 119 27.68 -5.89 -8.74
CA ALA A 119 28.77 -5.60 -7.82
C ALA A 119 29.34 -4.18 -8.00
N ARG A 120 29.37 -3.66 -9.22
CA ARG A 120 29.77 -2.27 -9.52
C ARG A 120 28.69 -1.28 -9.06
N ALA A 121 27.42 -1.55 -9.35
CA ALA A 121 26.31 -0.71 -8.91
C ALA A 121 26.23 -0.62 -7.37
N ASN A 122 26.40 -1.74 -6.65
CA ASN A 122 26.43 -1.74 -5.18
C ASN A 122 27.55 -0.87 -4.62
N ARG A 123 28.75 -0.94 -5.20
CA ARG A 123 29.87 -0.07 -4.81
C ARG A 123 29.57 1.42 -5.05
N ARG A 124 28.91 1.77 -6.15
CA ARG A 124 28.45 3.15 -6.43
C ARG A 124 27.42 3.62 -5.40
N VAL A 125 26.42 2.79 -5.11
CA VAL A 125 25.39 3.08 -4.09
C VAL A 125 26.01 3.30 -2.72
N TYR A 126 26.92 2.41 -2.28
CA TYR A 126 27.57 2.57 -0.98
C TYR A 126 28.44 3.81 -0.92
N ARG A 127 29.20 4.09 -1.97
CA ARG A 127 30.00 5.32 -2.06
C ARG A 127 29.13 6.57 -1.98
N ALA A 128 28.02 6.62 -2.72
CA ALA A 128 27.10 7.75 -2.71
C ALA A 128 26.48 8.02 -1.31
N LEU A 129 26.32 6.99 -0.48
CA LEU A 129 25.85 7.14 0.91
C LEU A 129 26.95 7.50 1.90
N VAL A 130 28.21 7.15 1.63
CA VAL A 130 29.30 7.24 2.60
C VAL A 130 30.23 8.43 2.37
N GLU A 131 30.43 8.84 1.12
CA GLU A 131 31.31 9.96 0.74
C GLU A 131 30.86 11.30 1.35
N PRO A 132 29.56 11.62 1.46
CA PRO A 132 29.09 12.82 2.16
C PRO A 132 29.19 12.76 3.70
N LEU A 133 29.52 11.61 4.29
CA LEU A 133 29.53 11.44 5.75
C LEU A 133 30.85 11.92 6.36
N THR A 134 30.73 12.79 7.37
CA THR A 134 31.84 13.20 8.24
C THR A 134 32.19 12.10 9.23
N ASP A 135 33.34 12.21 9.88
CA ASP A 135 33.73 11.27 10.94
C ASP A 135 32.79 11.36 12.16
N SER A 136 32.18 12.54 12.39
CA SER A 136 31.12 12.68 13.39
C SER A 136 29.89 11.84 13.05
N HIS A 137 29.41 11.87 11.80
CA HIS A 137 28.29 11.03 11.37
C HIS A 137 28.62 9.54 11.54
N ARG A 138 29.83 9.12 11.13
CA ARG A 138 30.28 7.72 11.26
C ARG A 138 30.32 7.27 12.73
N ALA A 139 30.82 8.12 13.63
CA ALA A 139 30.85 7.83 15.06
C ALA A 139 29.44 7.68 15.65
N LYS A 140 28.49 8.57 15.29
CA LYS A 140 27.09 8.47 15.70
C LYS A 140 26.41 7.21 15.15
N LEU A 141 26.68 6.82 13.90
CA LEU A 141 26.19 5.56 13.33
C LEU A 141 26.73 4.33 14.06
N ASP A 142 28.01 4.33 14.43
CA ASP A 142 28.60 3.24 15.22
C ASP A 142 28.05 3.21 16.67
N GLU A 143 27.66 4.36 17.24
CA GLU A 143 26.99 4.43 18.54
C GLU A 143 25.63 3.73 18.54
N LEU A 144 24.89 3.76 17.42
CA LEU A 144 23.62 3.05 17.28
C LEU A 144 23.77 1.53 17.53
N LEU A 145 24.95 0.97 17.27
CA LEU A 145 25.24 -0.46 17.46
C LEU A 145 25.56 -0.83 18.93
N LYS A 146 25.77 0.16 19.80
CA LYS A 146 26.12 -0.05 21.21
C LYS A 146 24.87 -0.22 22.08
N LEU A 147 25.06 -0.81 23.26
CA LEU A 147 24.01 -0.91 24.28
C LEU A 147 23.54 0.48 24.71
N LYS A 148 22.22 0.67 24.77
CA LYS A 148 21.63 1.89 25.33
C LYS A 148 21.90 1.91 26.83
N ALA A 149 22.32 3.05 27.36
CA ALA A 149 22.60 3.21 28.78
C ALA A 149 21.40 2.77 29.65
N GLY A 150 21.66 1.91 30.65
CA GLY A 150 20.62 1.38 31.53
C GLY A 150 19.68 0.35 30.89
N SER A 151 20.01 -0.20 29.71
CA SER A 151 19.17 -1.17 29.00
C SER A 151 19.97 -2.40 28.52
N SER A 152 19.26 -3.50 28.28
CA SER A 152 19.81 -4.73 27.69
C SER A 152 19.76 -4.75 26.15
N ILE A 153 19.17 -3.72 25.54
CA ILE A 153 19.06 -3.58 24.09
C ILE A 153 19.96 -2.45 23.56
N THR A 154 20.33 -2.54 22.28
CA THR A 154 21.10 -1.48 21.61
C THR A 154 20.25 -0.26 21.30
N TRP A 155 20.89 0.88 21.05
CA TRP A 155 20.22 2.08 20.55
C TRP A 155 19.39 1.80 19.30
N LEU A 156 19.97 1.13 18.30
CA LEU A 156 19.27 0.77 17.06
C LEU A 156 18.05 -0.13 17.31
N THR A 157 18.15 -1.09 18.23
CA THR A 157 17.03 -1.97 18.58
C THR A 157 15.88 -1.20 19.23
N TRP A 158 16.18 -0.26 20.12
CA TRP A 158 15.16 0.58 20.77
C TRP A 158 14.47 1.53 19.78
N LEU A 159 15.27 2.19 18.94
CA LEU A 159 14.77 3.17 17.97
C LEU A 159 13.79 2.57 16.95
N ARG A 160 13.95 1.29 16.63
CA ARG A 160 13.14 0.57 15.64
C ARG A 160 11.86 -0.05 16.19
N GLN A 161 11.58 0.13 17.48
CA GLN A 161 10.34 -0.37 18.05
C GLN A 161 9.15 0.45 17.50
N ALA A 162 8.07 -0.23 17.14
CA ALA A 162 6.82 0.41 16.78
C ALA A 162 6.19 1.14 17.99
N PRO A 163 5.31 2.13 17.79
CA PRO A 163 4.53 2.72 18.87
C PRO A 163 3.54 1.70 19.44
N LEU A 164 3.34 1.76 20.75
CA LEU A 164 2.37 0.90 21.45
C LEU A 164 0.97 1.55 21.44
N LYS A 165 0.29 1.61 22.60
CA LYS A 165 -1.09 2.10 22.69
C LYS A 165 -1.19 3.60 22.36
N PRO A 166 -2.27 4.07 21.71
CA PRO A 166 -2.50 5.49 21.41
C PRO A 166 -2.80 6.29 22.68
N ASN A 167 -1.74 6.79 23.33
CA ASN A 167 -1.81 7.64 24.51
C ASN A 167 -0.61 8.59 24.58
N SER A 168 -0.67 9.58 25.48
CA SER A 168 0.37 10.62 25.61
C SER A 168 1.75 10.06 25.99
N ARG A 169 1.82 8.98 26.77
CA ARG A 169 3.09 8.39 27.21
C ARG A 169 3.86 7.78 26.04
N HIS A 170 3.21 6.90 25.28
CA HIS A 170 3.88 6.27 24.13
C HIS A 170 4.15 7.27 23.00
N MET A 171 3.32 8.31 22.87
CA MET A 171 3.61 9.43 21.97
C MET A 171 4.93 10.12 22.33
N LEU A 172 5.13 10.49 23.60
CA LEU A 172 6.38 11.12 24.04
C LEU A 172 7.60 10.20 23.85
N GLU A 173 7.47 8.91 24.15
CA GLU A 173 8.54 7.93 23.90
C GLU A 173 8.90 7.86 22.40
N HIS A 174 7.89 7.92 21.53
CA HIS A 174 8.11 7.87 20.09
C HIS A 174 8.70 9.19 19.54
N ILE A 175 8.34 10.34 20.14
CA ILE A 175 8.99 11.64 19.87
C ILE A 175 10.48 11.58 20.28
N GLU A 176 10.82 10.95 21.41
CA GLU A 176 12.21 10.76 21.85
C GLU A 176 13.02 9.96 20.83
N ARG A 177 12.41 8.93 20.21
CA ARG A 177 13.04 8.16 19.13
C ARG A 177 13.32 9.04 17.91
N LEU A 178 12.35 9.85 17.48
CA LEU A 178 12.55 10.78 16.37
C LEU A 178 13.67 11.79 16.67
N LYS A 179 13.67 12.40 17.87
CA LYS A 179 14.73 13.33 18.30
C LYS A 179 16.10 12.63 18.27
N THR A 180 16.18 11.38 18.73
CA THR A 180 17.43 10.61 18.71
C THR A 180 17.92 10.32 17.28
N PHE A 181 17.01 10.00 16.36
CA PHE A 181 17.37 9.86 14.95
C PHE A 181 17.83 11.19 14.33
N GLN A 182 17.15 12.30 14.63
CA GLN A 182 17.53 13.64 14.16
C GLN A 182 18.92 14.05 14.68
N LEU A 183 19.30 13.63 15.89
CA LEU A 183 20.64 13.88 16.44
C LEU A 183 21.76 13.19 15.65
N VAL A 184 21.47 12.14 14.85
CA VAL A 184 22.46 11.56 13.92
C VAL A 184 22.89 12.62 12.90
N ASP A 185 21.98 13.51 12.52
CA ASP A 185 22.22 14.68 11.67
C ASP A 185 22.85 14.30 10.32
N LEU A 186 22.22 13.34 9.63
CA LEU A 186 22.68 12.93 8.31
C LEU A 186 22.55 14.10 7.31
N PRO A 187 23.49 14.24 6.35
CA PRO A 187 23.45 15.31 5.36
C PRO A 187 22.10 15.42 4.64
N GLU A 188 21.61 16.65 4.48
CA GLU A 188 20.35 16.89 3.77
C GLU A 188 20.45 16.39 2.31
N GLY A 189 19.42 15.69 1.86
CA GLY A 189 19.38 15.11 0.52
C GLY A 189 20.21 13.84 0.33
N LEU A 190 20.79 13.27 1.40
CA LEU A 190 21.45 11.97 1.34
C LEU A 190 20.51 10.92 0.76
N GLY A 191 20.97 10.21 -0.28
CA GLY A 191 20.18 9.21 -0.98
C GLY A 191 19.30 9.71 -2.12
N ARG A 192 19.16 11.02 -2.36
CA ARG A 192 18.38 11.57 -3.51
C ARG A 192 18.89 11.10 -4.88
N HIS A 193 20.20 10.88 -5.00
CA HIS A 193 20.84 10.40 -6.22
C HIS A 193 20.83 8.87 -6.36
N ILE A 194 20.23 8.16 -5.40
CA ILE A 194 20.15 6.71 -5.39
C ILE A 194 18.72 6.32 -5.72
N HIS A 195 18.57 5.35 -6.61
CA HIS A 195 17.24 4.84 -6.94
C HIS A 195 16.54 4.30 -5.68
N GLN A 196 15.29 4.71 -5.46
CA GLN A 196 14.54 4.42 -4.22
C GLN A 196 14.50 2.92 -3.90
N ASN A 197 14.31 2.05 -4.90
CA ASN A 197 14.32 0.59 -4.70
C ASN A 197 15.63 0.07 -4.10
N ARG A 198 16.78 0.65 -4.46
CA ARG A 198 18.08 0.26 -3.89
C ARG A 198 18.20 0.70 -2.44
N LEU A 199 17.78 1.94 -2.15
CA LEU A 199 17.83 2.49 -0.79
C LEU A 199 16.93 1.70 0.16
N LEU A 200 15.69 1.42 -0.26
CA LEU A 200 14.73 0.63 0.52
C LEU A 200 15.20 -0.81 0.73
N LYS A 201 15.79 -1.43 -0.30
CA LYS A 201 16.37 -2.78 -0.15
C LYS A 201 17.49 -2.78 0.89
N LEU A 202 18.41 -1.83 0.79
CA LEU A 202 19.54 -1.72 1.73
C LEU A 202 19.06 -1.46 3.17
N ALA A 203 18.07 -0.59 3.35
CA ALA A 203 17.45 -0.33 4.64
C ALA A 203 16.74 -1.57 5.20
N ARG A 204 16.03 -2.34 4.36
CA ARG A 204 15.35 -3.58 4.76
C ARG A 204 16.35 -4.65 5.17
N GLU A 205 17.41 -4.85 4.39
CA GLU A 205 18.50 -5.76 4.72
C GLU A 205 19.11 -5.42 6.08
N GLY A 206 19.44 -4.14 6.28
CA GLY A 206 19.97 -3.69 7.56
C GLY A 206 18.98 -3.80 8.71
N GLY A 207 17.70 -3.59 8.45
CA GLY A 207 16.62 -3.77 9.42
C GLY A 207 16.47 -5.22 9.87
N GLN A 208 16.65 -6.21 9.02
CA GLN A 208 16.51 -7.61 9.44
C GLN A 208 17.73 -8.13 10.22
N MET A 209 18.87 -7.44 10.15
CA MET A 209 20.11 -7.82 10.82
C MET A 209 20.17 -7.42 12.29
N THR A 210 20.88 -8.21 13.09
CA THR A 210 21.22 -7.79 14.46
C THR A 210 22.31 -6.71 14.42
N PRO A 211 22.38 -5.82 15.44
CA PRO A 211 23.47 -4.85 15.54
C PRO A 211 24.87 -5.48 15.47
N LYS A 212 25.01 -6.70 16.01
CA LYS A 212 26.26 -7.48 15.94
C LYS A 212 26.61 -7.89 14.51
N ASP A 213 25.63 -8.24 13.69
CA ASP A 213 25.88 -8.61 12.29
C ASP A 213 26.24 -7.40 11.44
N LEU A 214 25.57 -6.26 11.66
CA LEU A 214 25.92 -4.98 11.03
C LEU A 214 27.34 -4.55 11.39
N GLY A 215 27.76 -4.77 12.64
CA GLY A 215 29.12 -4.46 13.10
C GLY A 215 30.23 -5.25 12.37
N LYS A 216 29.93 -6.43 11.82
CA LYS A 216 30.90 -7.29 11.10
C LYS A 216 31.18 -6.86 9.66
N PHE A 217 30.36 -5.96 9.09
CA PHE A 217 30.56 -5.51 7.71
C PHE A 217 31.82 -4.67 7.56
N GLU A 218 32.41 -4.69 6.36
CA GLU A 218 33.45 -3.74 6.00
C GLU A 218 32.92 -2.30 6.12
N PRO A 219 33.75 -1.31 6.50
CA PRO A 219 33.29 0.02 6.87
C PRO A 219 32.36 0.68 5.84
N GLN A 220 32.68 0.55 4.55
CA GLN A 220 31.89 1.16 3.49
C GLN A 220 30.46 0.60 3.42
N ARG A 221 30.30 -0.72 3.49
CA ARG A 221 28.97 -1.35 3.53
C ARG A 221 28.27 -1.09 4.85
N ARG A 222 28.99 -1.16 5.97
CA ARG A 222 28.41 -0.89 7.31
C ARG A 222 27.75 0.49 7.36
N TYR A 223 28.48 1.54 6.99
CA TYR A 223 27.97 2.91 7.05
C TYR A 223 26.87 3.16 6.01
N ALA A 224 27.00 2.62 4.80
CA ALA A 224 25.93 2.72 3.81
C ALA A 224 24.63 2.05 4.29
N THR A 225 24.71 0.85 4.87
CA THR A 225 23.55 0.15 5.41
C THR A 225 22.95 0.89 6.60
N LEU A 226 23.75 1.38 7.54
CA LEU A 226 23.27 2.14 8.69
C LEU A 226 22.62 3.46 8.27
N ALA A 227 23.22 4.19 7.33
CA ALA A 227 22.63 5.41 6.79
C ALA A 227 21.27 5.15 6.13
N ALA A 228 21.17 4.08 5.32
CA ALA A 228 19.90 3.69 4.71
C ALA A 228 18.84 3.31 5.76
N VAL A 229 19.23 2.56 6.81
CA VAL A 229 18.34 2.21 7.93
C VAL A 229 17.87 3.44 8.70
N VAL A 230 18.72 4.44 8.90
CA VAL A 230 18.37 5.70 9.58
C VAL A 230 17.51 6.62 8.72
N LEU A 231 17.64 6.60 7.38
CA LEU A 231 16.82 7.40 6.46
C LEU A 231 15.39 6.84 6.30
N GLU A 232 15.26 5.54 6.08
CA GLU A 232 14.04 4.81 6.50
C GLU A 232 14.01 4.82 8.05
N SER A 233 13.22 4.13 8.85
CA SER A 233 13.17 4.40 10.32
C SER A 233 12.83 5.86 10.69
N THR A 234 13.73 6.87 10.67
CA THR A 234 13.50 8.12 9.90
C THR A 234 12.04 8.47 9.58
N ALA A 235 11.74 8.25 8.31
CA ALA A 235 10.43 8.43 7.72
C ALA A 235 9.34 7.59 8.42
N THR A 236 9.64 6.36 8.80
CA THR A 236 8.68 5.48 9.50
C THR A 236 8.21 6.08 10.84
N VAL A 237 9.11 6.57 11.69
CA VAL A 237 8.76 7.17 12.99
C VAL A 237 7.95 8.45 12.81
N ILE A 238 8.27 9.26 11.79
CA ILE A 238 7.46 10.44 11.44
C ILE A 238 6.03 10.02 11.07
N ASP A 239 5.89 9.05 10.16
CA ASP A 239 4.58 8.53 9.73
C ASP A 239 3.80 7.94 10.94
N GLU A 240 4.48 7.17 11.78
CA GLU A 240 3.93 6.56 12.99
C GLU A 240 3.50 7.59 14.04
N LEU A 241 4.21 8.71 14.18
CA LEU A 241 3.81 9.83 15.06
C LEU A 241 2.52 10.50 14.56
N VAL A 242 2.41 10.76 13.27
CA VAL A 242 1.19 11.35 12.67
C VAL A 242 0.01 10.40 12.85
N ASP A 243 0.20 9.11 12.56
CA ASP A 243 -0.83 8.09 12.75
C ASP A 243 -1.25 7.92 14.22
N LEU A 244 -0.28 7.92 15.15
CA LEU A 244 -0.57 7.85 16.58
C LEU A 244 -1.37 9.07 17.05
N HIS A 245 -1.07 10.26 16.53
CA HIS A 245 -1.83 11.49 16.79
C HIS A 245 -3.26 11.40 16.25
N ASP A 246 -3.45 10.92 15.01
CA ASP A 246 -4.77 10.68 14.44
C ASP A 246 -5.59 9.72 15.31
N ARG A 247 -5.01 8.59 15.72
CA ARG A 247 -5.67 7.61 16.60
C ARG A 247 -6.08 8.21 17.95
N ILE A 248 -5.24 9.04 18.56
CA ILE A 248 -5.58 9.74 19.81
C ILE A 248 -6.76 10.69 19.59
N LEU A 249 -6.75 11.49 18.51
CA LEU A 249 -7.86 12.38 18.18
C LEU A 249 -9.14 11.60 17.90
N VAL A 250 -9.12 10.57 17.04
CA VAL A 250 -10.30 9.76 16.73
C VAL A 250 -10.92 9.17 18.00
N LYS A 251 -10.11 8.66 18.92
CA LYS A 251 -10.58 8.13 20.20
C LYS A 251 -11.26 9.20 21.05
N LEU A 252 -10.67 10.39 21.10
CA LEU A 252 -11.19 11.51 21.87
C LEU A 252 -12.55 12.00 21.32
N PHE A 253 -12.64 12.23 20.01
CA PHE A 253 -13.89 12.65 19.35
C PHE A 253 -14.97 11.56 19.44
N SER A 254 -14.61 10.29 19.26
CA SER A 254 -15.56 9.18 19.41
C SER A 254 -16.07 9.07 20.85
N GLY A 255 -15.19 9.23 21.84
CA GLY A 255 -15.58 9.26 23.26
C GLY A 255 -16.56 10.40 23.57
N ALA A 256 -16.29 11.61 23.07
CA ALA A 256 -17.20 12.75 23.19
C ALA A 256 -18.56 12.47 22.53
N LYS A 257 -18.56 11.92 21.31
CA LYS A 257 -19.78 11.55 20.58
C LYS A 257 -20.60 10.48 21.34
N HIS A 258 -19.95 9.45 21.86
CA HIS A 258 -20.62 8.40 22.63
C HIS A 258 -21.20 8.94 23.94
N LYS A 259 -20.46 9.78 24.66
CA LYS A 259 -20.94 10.42 25.89
C LYS A 259 -22.15 11.31 25.61
N HIS A 260 -22.08 12.12 24.55
CA HIS A 260 -23.19 12.95 24.08
C HIS A 260 -24.42 12.10 23.72
N GLN A 261 -24.23 11.00 22.99
CA GLN A 261 -25.31 10.08 22.63
C GLN A 261 -25.93 9.40 23.86
N GLN A 262 -25.12 8.98 24.84
CA GLN A 262 -25.60 8.40 26.09
C GLN A 262 -26.38 9.42 26.93
N GLN A 263 -25.88 10.66 27.05
CA GLN A 263 -26.58 11.75 27.72
C GLN A 263 -27.93 12.03 27.04
N PHE A 264 -27.96 12.04 25.70
CA PHE A 264 -29.20 12.17 24.95
C PHE A 264 -30.17 11.02 25.18
N GLN A 265 -29.71 9.77 25.10
CA GLN A 265 -30.54 8.60 25.33
C GLN A 265 -31.16 8.59 26.73
N LYS A 266 -30.39 8.99 27.77
CA LYS A 266 -30.90 9.12 29.14
C LYS A 266 -32.03 10.15 29.26
N GLN A 267 -31.94 11.24 28.50
CA GLN A 267 -32.99 12.26 28.44
C GLN A 267 -34.13 11.90 27.48
N GLY A 268 -33.98 10.86 26.66
CA GLY A 268 -34.92 10.52 25.59
C GLY A 268 -36.34 10.22 26.07
N LYS A 269 -36.48 9.58 27.24
CA LYS A 269 -37.80 9.36 27.85
C LYS A 269 -38.47 10.68 28.22
N ALA A 270 -37.78 11.55 28.95
CA ALA A 270 -38.30 12.86 29.35
C ALA A 270 -38.64 13.74 28.14
N ILE A 271 -37.82 13.73 27.10
CA ILE A 271 -38.08 14.45 25.84
C ILE A 271 -39.37 13.91 25.18
N ASN A 272 -39.51 12.59 25.05
CA ASN A 272 -40.70 11.98 24.44
C ASN A 272 -41.98 12.25 25.24
N ASP A 273 -41.89 12.24 26.58
CA ASP A 273 -43.01 12.55 27.47
C ASP A 273 -43.47 14.00 27.27
N LYS A 274 -42.53 14.96 27.15
CA LYS A 274 -42.85 16.37 26.84
C LYS A 274 -43.43 16.55 25.43
N VAL A 275 -42.85 15.91 24.41
CA VAL A 275 -43.39 15.99 23.04
C VAL A 275 -44.83 15.49 22.97
N ARG A 276 -45.15 14.38 23.67
CA ARG A 276 -46.52 13.87 23.77
C ARG A 276 -47.46 14.84 24.49
N LEU A 277 -47.00 15.43 25.59
CA LEU A 277 -47.77 16.42 26.34
C LEU A 277 -48.09 17.64 25.47
N TYR A 278 -47.09 18.24 24.80
CA TYR A 278 -47.32 19.39 23.93
C TYR A 278 -48.14 19.07 22.69
N SER A 279 -48.05 17.84 22.15
CA SER A 279 -48.94 17.38 21.08
C SER A 279 -50.40 17.33 21.53
N ARG A 280 -50.68 16.87 22.75
CA ARG A 280 -52.04 16.85 23.32
C ARG A 280 -52.57 18.27 23.54
N ILE A 281 -51.73 19.16 24.06
CA ILE A 281 -52.07 20.58 24.25
C ILE A 281 -52.35 21.23 22.88
N GLY A 282 -51.51 20.95 21.87
CA GLY A 282 -51.72 21.43 20.51
C GLY A 282 -53.02 20.93 19.89
N GLN A 283 -53.39 19.67 20.10
CA GLN A 283 -54.68 19.11 19.66
C GLN A 283 -55.86 19.80 20.35
N ALA A 284 -55.81 19.97 21.67
CA ALA A 284 -56.86 20.67 22.41
C ALA A 284 -57.03 22.13 21.94
N LEU A 285 -55.93 22.80 21.61
CA LEU A 285 -55.97 24.16 21.04
C LEU A 285 -56.55 24.19 19.62
N LEU A 286 -56.27 23.19 18.78
CA LEU A 286 -56.87 23.06 17.45
C LEU A 286 -58.39 22.81 17.55
N GLU A 287 -58.81 21.90 18.42
CA GLU A 287 -60.24 21.61 18.68
C GLU A 287 -60.98 22.84 19.24
N ALA A 288 -60.35 23.57 20.17
CA ALA A 288 -60.92 24.81 20.71
C ALA A 288 -61.09 25.88 19.61
N LYS A 289 -60.12 25.98 18.69
CA LYS A 289 -60.19 26.90 17.55
C LYS A 289 -61.30 26.51 16.56
N GLU A 290 -61.50 25.22 16.29
CA GLU A 290 -62.55 24.74 15.39
C GLU A 290 -63.95 24.90 15.98
N SER A 291 -64.09 24.71 17.29
CA SER A 291 -65.36 24.79 18.01
C SER A 291 -65.73 26.20 18.50
N GLY A 292 -64.81 27.17 18.42
CA GLY A 292 -65.00 28.53 18.94
C GLY A 292 -64.94 28.63 20.47
N SER A 293 -64.31 27.66 21.13
CA SER A 293 -64.17 27.55 22.59
C SER A 293 -63.00 28.38 23.12
N ASP A 294 -62.97 28.64 24.44
CA ASP A 294 -61.84 29.33 25.09
C ASP A 294 -60.55 28.48 25.08
N PRO A 295 -59.46 28.96 24.45
CA PRO A 295 -58.19 28.24 24.39
C PRO A 295 -57.53 28.04 25.76
N TYR A 296 -57.75 28.92 26.74
CA TYR A 296 -57.16 28.76 28.08
C TYR A 296 -57.83 27.62 28.85
N ALA A 297 -59.17 27.54 28.80
CA ALA A 297 -59.92 26.41 29.35
C ALA A 297 -59.56 25.07 28.68
N ALA A 298 -59.24 25.08 27.39
CA ALA A 298 -58.81 23.88 26.65
C ALA A 298 -57.43 23.36 27.08
N ILE A 299 -56.49 24.26 27.42
CA ILE A 299 -55.19 23.87 27.98
C ILE A 299 -55.38 23.28 29.39
N GLU A 300 -56.18 23.95 30.23
CA GLU A 300 -56.44 23.55 31.62
C GLU A 300 -57.13 22.17 31.73
N ALA A 301 -57.94 21.82 30.73
CA ALA A 301 -58.53 20.47 30.61
C ALA A 301 -57.51 19.36 30.32
N VAL A 302 -56.33 19.70 29.77
CA VAL A 302 -55.25 18.75 29.49
C VAL A 302 -54.27 18.65 30.66
N ILE A 303 -53.94 19.78 31.29
CA ILE A 303 -52.98 19.89 32.41
C ILE A 303 -53.25 21.17 33.23
N PRO A 304 -53.21 21.13 34.58
CA PRO A 304 -53.35 22.33 35.41
C PRO A 304 -52.28 23.39 35.12
N TRP A 305 -52.60 24.67 35.32
CA TRP A 305 -51.69 25.79 34.99
C TRP A 305 -50.35 25.76 35.73
N ASP A 306 -50.34 25.33 37.00
CA ASP A 306 -49.10 25.19 37.79
C ASP A 306 -48.18 24.10 37.20
N GLU A 307 -48.75 22.93 36.88
CA GLU A 307 -48.03 21.82 36.24
C GLU A 307 -47.61 22.15 34.79
N PHE A 308 -48.40 22.96 34.07
CA PHE A 308 -48.02 23.44 32.74
C PHE A 308 -46.80 24.37 32.81
N THR A 309 -46.77 25.27 33.78
CA THR A 309 -45.64 26.20 34.01
C THR A 309 -44.36 25.45 34.36
N GLU A 310 -44.45 24.46 35.25
CA GLU A 310 -43.34 23.56 35.56
C GLU A 310 -42.90 22.77 34.32
N SER A 311 -43.86 22.26 33.54
CA SER A 311 -43.58 21.56 32.30
C SER A 311 -42.85 22.41 31.27
N VAL A 312 -43.22 23.68 31.10
CA VAL A 312 -42.54 24.63 30.21
C VAL A 312 -41.11 24.86 30.68
N SER A 313 -40.90 25.05 31.98
CA SER A 313 -39.55 25.22 32.56
C SER A 313 -38.68 23.96 32.35
N GLU A 314 -39.23 22.77 32.56
CA GLU A 314 -38.56 21.50 32.28
C GLU A 314 -38.28 21.32 30.78
N ALA A 315 -39.23 21.72 29.93
CA ALA A 315 -39.08 21.66 28.48
C ALA A 315 -38.04 22.64 27.98
N GLU A 316 -37.87 23.82 28.59
CA GLU A 316 -36.78 24.76 28.30
C GLU A 316 -35.40 24.19 28.69
N LEU A 317 -35.31 23.47 29.81
CA LEU A 317 -34.08 22.76 30.21
C LEU A 317 -33.76 21.56 29.30
N LEU A 318 -34.78 20.93 28.72
CA LEU A 318 -34.65 19.83 27.76
C LEU A 318 -34.48 20.34 26.32
N ALA A 319 -34.99 21.54 26.03
CA ALA A 319 -34.87 22.22 24.75
C ALA A 319 -33.40 22.58 24.53
N ARG A 320 -32.96 22.36 23.29
CA ARG A 320 -31.55 22.43 22.95
C ARG A 320 -31.30 23.64 22.07
N PRO A 321 -30.16 24.32 22.23
CA PRO A 321 -29.74 25.32 21.27
C PRO A 321 -29.57 24.68 19.89
N GLU A 322 -29.73 25.47 18.81
CA GLU A 322 -29.54 25.00 17.43
C GLU A 322 -28.15 24.37 17.19
N GLY A 323 -27.14 24.76 17.98
CA GLY A 323 -25.78 24.21 17.98
C GLY A 323 -25.58 22.92 18.79
N PHE A 324 -26.60 22.05 18.92
CA PHE A 324 -26.54 20.82 19.71
C PHE A 324 -25.49 19.83 19.17
N ASP A 325 -24.28 19.90 19.71
CA ASP A 325 -23.13 19.15 19.20
C ASP A 325 -22.21 18.64 20.31
N HIS A 326 -21.58 17.49 20.07
CA HIS A 326 -20.65 16.82 20.98
C HIS A 326 -19.30 17.53 21.13
N LEU A 327 -19.01 18.57 20.34
CA LEU A 327 -17.72 19.28 20.36
C LEU A 327 -17.40 19.93 21.71
N HIS A 328 -18.39 20.38 22.48
CA HIS A 328 -18.14 20.94 23.81
C HIS A 328 -17.51 19.92 24.77
N LEU A 329 -17.86 18.62 24.64
CA LEU A 329 -17.32 17.53 25.47
C LEU A 329 -15.88 17.14 25.08
N VAL A 330 -15.43 17.48 23.88
CA VAL A 330 -14.04 17.24 23.42
C VAL A 330 -13.05 17.97 24.33
N GLY A 331 -13.45 19.12 24.89
CA GLY A 331 -12.64 19.91 25.81
C GLY A 331 -12.30 19.23 27.14
N GLU A 332 -13.06 18.21 27.57
CA GLU A 332 -12.81 17.50 28.84
C GLU A 332 -11.45 16.79 28.86
N ASN A 333 -10.98 16.33 27.70
CA ASN A 333 -9.73 15.58 27.55
C ASN A 333 -8.56 16.44 27.07
N PHE A 334 -8.70 17.76 27.07
CA PHE A 334 -7.67 18.69 26.60
C PHE A 334 -6.32 18.49 27.29
N ALA A 335 -6.33 18.22 28.60
CA ALA A 335 -5.12 17.96 29.38
C ALA A 335 -4.30 16.78 28.82
N THR A 336 -4.94 15.79 28.19
CA THR A 336 -4.25 14.65 27.58
C THR A 336 -3.54 15.06 26.29
N LEU A 337 -4.15 15.92 25.47
CA LEU A 337 -3.52 16.47 24.27
C LEU A 337 -2.33 17.38 24.64
N ARG A 338 -2.50 18.24 25.63
CA ARG A 338 -1.45 19.17 26.10
C ARG A 338 -0.17 18.50 26.59
N ARG A 339 -0.24 17.25 27.05
CA ARG A 339 0.94 16.50 27.53
C ARG A 339 1.98 16.22 26.46
N TYR A 340 1.59 16.13 25.19
CA TYR A 340 2.51 15.73 24.11
C TYR A 340 2.52 16.69 22.92
N THR A 341 1.44 17.44 22.70
CA THR A 341 1.29 18.28 21.50
C THR A 341 2.38 19.36 21.36
N PRO A 342 2.90 20.00 22.43
CA PRO A 342 4.04 20.91 22.27
C PRO A 342 5.27 20.22 21.67
N ALA A 343 5.65 19.06 22.19
CA ALA A 343 6.80 18.29 21.71
C ALA A 343 6.57 17.71 20.30
N LEU A 344 5.34 17.33 19.98
CA LEU A 344 4.97 16.85 18.64
C LEU A 344 5.10 17.97 17.60
N LEU A 345 4.53 19.15 17.90
CA LEU A 345 4.60 20.29 16.99
C LEU A 345 6.03 20.81 16.85
N GLU A 346 6.86 20.71 17.88
CA GLU A 346 8.28 21.08 17.83
C GLU A 346 9.08 20.14 16.90
N VAL A 347 8.88 18.82 17.00
CA VAL A 347 9.72 17.84 16.30
C VAL A 347 9.38 17.67 14.81
N LEU A 348 8.14 17.97 14.41
CA LEU A 348 7.69 17.81 13.02
C LEU A 348 7.96 19.07 12.20
N GLU A 349 8.71 18.93 11.10
CA GLU A 349 8.90 20.01 10.13
C GLU A 349 7.75 20.07 9.13
N LEU A 350 6.74 20.89 9.43
CA LEU A 350 5.52 21.05 8.64
C LEU A 350 5.69 22.07 7.51
N ARG A 351 5.12 21.74 6.35
CA ARG A 351 4.98 22.61 5.17
C ARG A 351 3.54 22.54 4.67
N ALA A 352 3.08 23.59 3.97
CA ALA A 352 1.69 23.69 3.55
C ALA A 352 1.56 24.24 2.13
N ALA A 353 0.58 23.71 1.40
CA ALA A 353 0.09 24.26 0.16
C ALA A 353 -0.64 25.60 0.45
N PRO A 354 -0.83 26.48 -0.56
CA PRO A 354 -1.51 27.75 -0.37
C PRO A 354 -2.86 27.64 0.35
N ALA A 355 -3.64 26.59 0.06
CA ALA A 355 -4.95 26.36 0.66
C ALA A 355 -4.92 26.08 2.18
N ALA A 356 -3.82 25.54 2.72
CA ALA A 356 -3.69 25.18 4.13
C ALA A 356 -2.77 26.11 4.94
N GLN A 357 -2.33 27.24 4.36
CA GLN A 357 -1.48 28.21 5.06
C GLN A 357 -2.13 28.75 6.35
N GLY A 358 -3.45 28.93 6.37
CA GLY A 358 -4.16 29.35 7.59
C GLY A 358 -4.04 28.36 8.75
N VAL A 359 -3.99 27.05 8.46
CA VAL A 359 -3.79 25.99 9.46
C VAL A 359 -2.33 25.98 9.93
N LEU A 360 -1.37 26.11 9.01
CA LEU A 360 0.05 26.17 9.35
C LEU A 360 0.38 27.39 10.22
N ALA A 361 -0.20 28.55 9.90
CA ALA A 361 -0.07 29.76 10.72
C ALA A 361 -0.62 29.55 12.13
N ALA A 362 -1.76 28.87 12.28
CA ALA A 362 -2.31 28.54 13.59
C ALA A 362 -1.37 27.63 14.39
N VAL A 363 -0.80 26.61 13.74
CA VAL A 363 0.22 25.73 14.35
C VAL A 363 1.45 26.52 14.79
N GLN A 364 1.88 27.51 14.00
CA GLN A 364 2.99 28.38 14.34
C GLN A 364 2.67 29.23 15.58
N THR A 365 1.48 29.83 15.66
CA THR A 365 1.01 30.50 16.89
C THR A 365 1.03 29.55 18.09
N LEU A 366 0.64 28.29 17.93
CA LEU A 366 0.71 27.31 19.02
C LEU A 366 2.15 27.02 19.46
N ARG A 367 3.11 26.95 18.52
CA ARG A 367 4.53 26.77 18.83
C ARG A 367 5.07 27.93 19.65
N GLU A 368 4.80 29.17 19.23
CA GLU A 368 5.20 30.40 19.93
C GLU A 368 4.57 30.47 21.32
N MET A 369 3.26 30.23 21.43
CA MET A 369 2.57 30.16 22.72
C MET A 369 3.18 29.11 23.67
N ASN A 370 3.64 27.98 23.14
CA ASN A 370 4.29 26.94 23.93
C ASN A 370 5.71 27.33 24.37
N ALA A 371 6.49 27.97 23.49
CA ALA A 371 7.83 28.44 23.79
C ALA A 371 7.81 29.54 24.87
N ASP A 372 6.89 30.49 24.74
CA ASP A 372 6.75 31.65 25.64
C ASP A 372 5.87 31.37 26.86
N ASN A 373 5.36 30.14 27.00
CA ASN A 373 4.44 29.72 28.07
C ASN A 373 3.19 30.63 28.21
N LEU A 374 2.70 31.17 27.10
CA LEU A 374 1.53 32.05 27.08
C LEU A 374 0.28 31.30 27.54
N ARG A 375 -0.54 31.98 28.36
CA ARG A 375 -1.78 31.42 28.90
C ARG A 375 -3.00 31.70 28.03
N LYS A 376 -3.00 32.81 27.29
CA LYS A 376 -4.08 33.25 26.40
C LYS A 376 -3.61 33.19 24.94
N VAL A 377 -4.55 32.95 24.03
CA VAL A 377 -4.29 33.05 22.59
C VAL A 377 -4.14 34.54 22.23
N PRO A 378 -3.13 34.94 21.44
CA PRO A 378 -3.00 36.31 20.96
C PRO A 378 -4.24 36.79 20.19
N ALA A 379 -4.55 38.08 20.27
CA ALA A 379 -5.74 38.65 19.62
C ALA A 379 -5.65 38.66 18.08
N ASP A 380 -4.43 38.67 17.56
CA ASP A 380 -4.07 38.61 16.14
C ASP A 380 -3.88 37.17 15.62
N ALA A 381 -4.15 36.16 16.46
CA ALA A 381 -4.05 34.76 16.05
C ALA A 381 -4.97 34.47 14.85
N PRO A 382 -4.53 33.64 13.88
CA PRO A 382 -5.29 33.38 12.67
C PRO A 382 -6.61 32.67 13.00
N THR A 383 -7.72 33.13 12.43
CA THR A 383 -9.06 32.54 12.66
C THR A 383 -9.71 31.99 11.40
N ALA A 384 -9.13 32.26 10.23
CA ALA A 384 -9.69 31.88 8.92
C ALA A 384 -9.84 30.35 8.74
N PHE A 385 -9.01 29.54 9.41
CA PHE A 385 -9.08 28.09 9.35
C PHE A 385 -10.23 27.49 10.19
N ILE A 386 -10.86 28.29 11.06
CA ILE A 386 -11.89 27.82 12.00
C ILE A 386 -13.20 27.59 11.24
N LYS A 387 -13.59 26.32 11.09
CA LYS A 387 -14.86 25.94 10.45
C LYS A 387 -16.08 26.47 11.24
N PRO A 388 -17.22 26.73 10.57
CA PRO A 388 -18.43 27.25 11.22
C PRO A 388 -18.84 26.50 12.49
N ARG A 389 -18.70 25.18 12.47
CA ARG A 389 -19.03 24.28 13.59
C ARG A 389 -18.20 24.52 14.86
N TRP A 390 -16.98 25.06 14.73
CA TRP A 390 -16.09 25.38 15.86
C TRP A 390 -16.26 26.81 16.36
N LYS A 391 -16.75 27.74 15.53
CA LYS A 391 -16.82 29.18 15.86
C LYS A 391 -17.48 29.47 17.22
N PRO A 392 -18.63 28.87 17.59
CA PRO A 392 -19.29 29.14 18.87
C PRO A 392 -18.47 28.72 20.11
N LEU A 393 -17.52 27.80 19.94
CA LEU A 393 -16.68 27.29 21.03
C LEU A 393 -15.32 28.01 21.10
N VAL A 394 -14.79 28.44 19.95
CA VAL A 394 -13.47 29.06 19.86
C VAL A 394 -13.54 30.57 20.07
N ILE A 395 -14.57 31.23 19.54
CA ILE A 395 -14.72 32.69 19.59
C ILE A 395 -15.76 33.00 20.66
N THR A 396 -15.31 33.53 21.80
CA THR A 396 -16.17 33.94 22.91
C THR A 396 -16.18 35.47 23.07
N PRO A 397 -17.14 36.05 23.81
CA PRO A 397 -17.14 37.48 24.09
C PRO A 397 -15.88 37.98 24.80
N GLU A 398 -15.17 37.09 25.50
CA GLU A 398 -13.94 37.39 26.26
C GLU A 398 -12.65 37.21 25.43
N GLY A 399 -12.78 36.78 24.17
CA GLY A 399 -11.68 36.53 23.24
C GLY A 399 -11.65 35.09 22.72
N LEU A 400 -10.47 34.64 22.30
CA LEU A 400 -10.30 33.27 21.80
C LEU A 400 -10.11 32.28 22.97
N ASP A 401 -10.98 31.27 23.05
CA ASP A 401 -10.82 30.19 24.01
C ASP A 401 -9.64 29.30 23.60
N ARG A 402 -8.58 29.30 24.42
CA ARG A 402 -7.36 28.55 24.16
C ARG A 402 -7.60 27.07 23.93
N LYS A 403 -8.44 26.46 24.75
CA LYS A 403 -8.67 25.01 24.74
C LYS A 403 -9.29 24.60 23.41
N PHE A 404 -10.35 25.29 23.00
CA PHE A 404 -11.03 24.99 21.75
C PHE A 404 -10.22 25.44 20.53
N TYR A 405 -9.48 26.54 20.61
CA TYR A 405 -8.57 26.98 19.55
C TYR A 405 -7.49 25.92 19.25
N GLU A 406 -6.81 25.42 20.29
CA GLU A 406 -5.78 24.37 20.15
C GLU A 406 -6.36 23.07 19.58
N ILE A 407 -7.50 22.62 20.10
CA ILE A 407 -8.15 21.39 19.62
C ILE A 407 -8.60 21.55 18.17
N CYS A 408 -9.15 22.71 17.80
CA CYS A 408 -9.55 23.03 16.43
C CYS A 408 -8.33 22.99 15.50
N ALA A 409 -7.23 23.64 15.86
CA ALA A 409 -6.00 23.66 15.07
C ALA A 409 -5.42 22.26 14.86
N LEU A 410 -5.38 21.43 15.90
CA LEU A 410 -4.92 20.03 15.79
C LEU A 410 -5.86 19.16 14.95
N SER A 411 -7.17 19.39 15.05
CA SER A 411 -8.17 18.69 14.23
C SER A 411 -8.05 19.06 12.76
N GLU A 412 -7.83 20.34 12.44
CA GLU A 412 -7.65 20.78 11.05
C GLU A 412 -6.26 20.41 10.50
N LEU A 413 -5.21 20.41 11.32
CA LEU A 413 -3.90 19.87 10.96
C LEU A 413 -3.99 18.40 10.54
N LYS A 414 -4.69 17.57 11.33
CA LYS A 414 -4.97 16.18 10.98
C LYS A 414 -5.68 16.06 9.61
N ASN A 415 -6.69 16.89 9.36
CA ASN A 415 -7.41 16.85 8.09
C ASN A 415 -6.52 17.26 6.91
N ALA A 416 -5.72 18.30 7.07
CA ALA A 416 -4.80 18.80 6.05
C ALA A 416 -3.65 17.81 5.75
N LEU A 417 -3.15 17.10 6.76
CA LEU A 417 -2.20 15.99 6.57
C LEU A 417 -2.85 14.83 5.78
N ARG A 418 -4.13 14.55 6.01
CA ARG A 418 -4.85 13.49 5.30
C ARG A 418 -5.20 13.84 3.85
N SER A 419 -5.44 15.11 3.54
CA SER A 419 -5.67 15.57 2.17
C SER A 419 -4.37 15.77 1.38
N GLY A 420 -3.23 15.88 2.07
CA GLY A 420 -1.94 16.23 1.46
C GLY A 420 -1.71 17.74 1.33
N ASP A 421 -2.62 18.57 1.83
CA ASP A 421 -2.46 20.04 1.81
C ASP A 421 -1.38 20.51 2.81
N ILE A 422 -1.09 19.70 3.83
CA ILE A 422 0.08 19.82 4.70
C ILE A 422 0.90 18.55 4.59
N TRP A 423 2.22 18.69 4.51
CA TRP A 423 3.16 17.58 4.52
C TRP A 423 4.25 17.79 5.57
N VAL A 424 4.90 16.68 5.95
CA VAL A 424 6.01 16.65 6.90
C VAL A 424 7.30 16.33 6.16
N LYS A 425 8.30 17.20 6.28
CA LYS A 425 9.63 16.93 5.70
C LYS A 425 10.20 15.63 6.26
N GLY A 426 10.71 14.77 5.37
CA GLY A 426 11.28 13.47 5.75
C GLY A 426 10.26 12.33 5.91
N SER A 427 8.96 12.61 5.81
CA SER A 427 7.91 11.58 5.81
C SER A 427 7.91 10.75 4.52
N ARG A 428 7.31 9.54 4.58
CA ARG A 428 7.05 8.72 3.41
C ARG A 428 5.59 8.76 2.99
N GLN A 429 4.66 8.78 3.95
CA GLN A 429 3.21 8.81 3.69
C GLN A 429 2.64 10.22 3.54
N PHE A 430 3.21 11.18 4.28
CA PHE A 430 2.80 12.58 4.35
C PHE A 430 3.88 13.48 3.76
N ARG A 431 4.40 13.12 2.58
CA ARG A 431 5.40 13.93 1.86
C ARG A 431 4.74 14.87 0.86
N ASP A 432 5.55 15.77 0.31
CA ASP A 432 5.11 16.64 -0.78
C ASP A 432 4.65 15.79 -1.98
N PHE A 433 3.58 16.21 -2.63
CA PHE A 433 3.10 15.56 -3.84
C PHE A 433 4.14 15.67 -4.97
N ASP A 434 4.82 16.81 -5.06
CA ASP A 434 5.82 17.07 -6.11
C ASP A 434 7.04 16.16 -6.00
N ASP A 435 7.34 15.63 -4.81
CA ASP A 435 8.43 14.67 -4.58
C ASP A 435 8.17 13.30 -5.26
N TYR A 436 6.93 13.00 -5.68
CA TYR A 436 6.62 11.81 -6.47
C TYR A 436 6.83 12.01 -7.97
N LEU A 437 6.95 13.26 -8.43
CA LEU A 437 7.09 13.60 -9.84
C LEU A 437 8.55 13.58 -10.29
N LEU A 438 8.76 13.52 -11.61
CA LEU A 438 10.09 13.70 -12.17
C LEU A 438 10.57 15.14 -11.88
N PRO A 439 11.83 15.35 -11.45
CA PRO A 439 12.38 16.69 -11.30
C PRO A 439 12.24 17.49 -12.60
N ALA A 440 11.84 18.76 -12.49
CA ALA A 440 11.56 19.61 -13.65
C ALA A 440 12.72 19.67 -14.65
N GLU A 441 13.97 19.72 -14.16
CA GLU A 441 15.18 19.68 -14.99
C GLU A 441 15.31 18.39 -15.79
N LYS A 442 15.05 17.24 -15.15
CA LYS A 442 15.09 15.93 -15.78
C LYS A 442 13.97 15.78 -16.82
N PHE A 443 12.77 16.24 -16.48
CA PHE A 443 11.66 16.28 -17.43
C PHE A 443 11.99 17.16 -18.65
N ALA A 444 12.56 18.35 -18.44
CA ALA A 444 12.96 19.25 -19.52
C ALA A 444 14.04 18.63 -20.41
N ALA A 445 15.01 17.90 -19.84
CA ALA A 445 16.02 17.17 -20.59
C ALA A 445 15.39 16.06 -21.46
N LEU A 446 14.57 15.20 -20.87
CA LEU A 446 13.87 14.13 -21.61
C LEU A 446 12.97 14.67 -22.72
N LYS A 447 12.27 15.78 -22.47
CA LYS A 447 11.42 16.45 -23.47
C LYS A 447 12.26 16.98 -24.64
N ARG A 448 13.42 17.59 -24.37
CA ARG A 448 14.34 18.10 -25.40
C ARG A 448 14.93 16.97 -26.24
N GLU A 449 15.23 15.84 -25.62
CA GLU A 449 15.80 14.66 -26.26
C GLU A 449 14.75 13.78 -26.96
N GLN A 450 13.46 14.15 -26.92
CA GLN A 450 12.33 13.33 -27.40
C GLN A 450 12.33 11.90 -26.82
N ALA A 451 12.83 11.77 -25.59
CA ALA A 451 13.06 10.50 -24.91
C ALA A 451 12.05 10.24 -23.78
N LEU A 452 10.92 10.96 -23.77
CA LEU A 452 9.85 10.73 -22.79
C LEU A 452 9.23 9.34 -23.04
N PRO A 453 9.22 8.43 -22.05
CA PRO A 453 8.70 7.08 -22.21
C PRO A 453 7.17 7.06 -22.08
N LEU A 454 6.48 7.90 -22.86
CA LEU A 454 5.03 8.03 -22.87
C LEU A 454 4.49 7.57 -24.22
N ALA A 455 3.52 6.66 -24.20
CA ALA A 455 2.82 6.19 -25.40
C ALA A 455 1.67 7.13 -25.82
N ILE A 456 1.60 8.33 -25.25
CA ILE A 456 0.57 9.35 -25.48
C ILE A 456 1.21 10.64 -25.99
N ASN A 457 0.38 11.54 -26.51
CA ASN A 457 0.82 12.87 -26.90
C ASN A 457 1.43 13.60 -25.69
N PRO A 458 2.71 14.03 -25.73
CA PRO A 458 3.35 14.74 -24.63
C PRO A 458 2.93 16.22 -24.53
N ASN A 459 2.11 16.73 -25.45
CA ASN A 459 1.48 18.03 -25.35
C ASN A 459 0.21 17.93 -24.47
N SER A 460 0.26 18.55 -23.29
CA SER A 460 -0.83 18.50 -22.30
C SER A 460 -2.14 19.03 -22.83
N ASP A 461 -2.10 20.16 -23.53
CA ASP A 461 -3.32 20.88 -23.93
C ASP A 461 -4.05 20.09 -25.01
N GLN A 462 -3.30 19.58 -25.99
CA GLN A 462 -3.84 18.72 -27.03
C GLN A 462 -4.36 17.39 -26.47
N TYR A 463 -3.62 16.75 -25.54
CA TYR A 463 -4.09 15.53 -24.89
C TYR A 463 -5.39 15.76 -24.11
N LEU A 464 -5.49 16.88 -23.38
CA LEU A 464 -6.70 17.23 -22.63
C LEU A 464 -7.88 17.52 -23.56
N GLU A 465 -7.67 18.26 -24.65
CA GLU A 465 -8.69 18.54 -25.67
C GLU A 465 -9.21 17.24 -26.29
N GLU A 466 -8.32 16.35 -26.72
CA GLU A 466 -8.68 15.04 -27.28
C GLU A 466 -9.48 14.18 -26.26
N ARG A 467 -9.14 14.25 -24.97
CA ARG A 467 -9.83 13.49 -23.91
C ARG A 467 -11.17 14.09 -23.53
N LEU A 468 -11.28 15.43 -23.49
CA LEU A 468 -12.54 16.13 -23.23
C LEU A 468 -13.51 15.90 -24.39
N GLN A 469 -13.04 15.98 -25.63
CA GLN A 469 -13.86 15.67 -26.79
C GLN A 469 -14.36 14.23 -26.76
N LEU A 470 -13.49 13.26 -26.48
CA LEU A 470 -13.91 11.87 -26.33
C LEU A 470 -14.93 11.70 -25.19
N LEU A 471 -14.74 12.39 -24.06
CA LEU A 471 -15.69 12.36 -22.95
C LEU A 471 -17.06 12.90 -23.37
N ASP A 472 -17.10 14.04 -24.06
CA ASP A 472 -18.34 14.64 -24.55
C ASP A 472 -19.06 13.72 -25.56
N GLU A 473 -18.32 13.11 -26.49
CA GLU A 473 -18.86 12.14 -27.44
C GLU A 473 -19.45 10.90 -26.74
N GLN A 474 -18.76 10.38 -25.71
CA GLN A 474 -19.26 9.25 -24.93
C GLN A 474 -20.46 9.64 -24.06
N LEU A 475 -20.45 10.82 -23.44
CA LEU A 475 -21.59 11.33 -22.66
C LEU A 475 -22.82 11.54 -23.54
N ALA A 476 -22.66 12.09 -24.75
CA ALA A 476 -23.73 12.23 -25.72
C ALA A 476 -24.29 10.86 -26.13
N THR A 477 -23.41 9.87 -26.36
CA THR A 477 -23.80 8.49 -26.68
C THR A 477 -24.59 7.85 -25.54
N VAL A 478 -24.09 7.92 -24.31
CA VAL A 478 -24.76 7.39 -23.11
C VAL A 478 -26.09 8.09 -22.88
N THR A 479 -26.17 9.40 -23.06
CA THR A 479 -27.41 10.17 -22.89
C THR A 479 -28.47 9.73 -23.90
N ARG A 480 -28.10 9.53 -25.17
CA ARG A 480 -29.00 9.02 -26.21
C ARG A 480 -29.51 7.63 -25.84
N LEU A 481 -28.61 6.69 -25.54
CA LEU A 481 -28.97 5.33 -25.17
C LEU A 481 -29.83 5.28 -23.89
N ALA A 482 -29.54 6.13 -22.90
CA ALA A 482 -30.32 6.20 -21.67
C ALA A 482 -31.75 6.69 -21.93
N LYS A 483 -31.91 7.70 -22.79
CA LYS A 483 -33.21 8.24 -23.18
C LYS A 483 -34.07 7.22 -23.92
N ASP A 484 -33.44 6.44 -24.80
CA ASP A 484 -34.12 5.43 -25.62
C ASP A 484 -34.26 4.08 -24.87
N ASN A 485 -33.75 4.00 -23.63
CA ASN A 485 -33.70 2.80 -22.80
C ASN A 485 -32.94 1.63 -23.46
N GLU A 486 -31.91 1.97 -24.25
CA GLU A 486 -31.03 1.08 -25.01
C GLU A 486 -29.65 0.89 -24.36
N LEU A 487 -29.47 1.36 -23.12
CA LEU A 487 -28.22 1.12 -22.40
C LEU A 487 -28.03 -0.40 -22.17
N PRO A 488 -26.87 -0.98 -22.55
CA PRO A 488 -26.60 -2.39 -22.32
C PRO A 488 -26.52 -2.65 -20.80
N ASP A 489 -27.30 -3.63 -20.33
CA ASP A 489 -27.33 -4.09 -18.94
C ASP A 489 -27.55 -3.00 -17.88
N ALA A 490 -28.12 -1.85 -18.26
CA ALA A 490 -28.38 -0.75 -17.35
C ALA A 490 -29.62 0.05 -17.75
N ILE A 491 -30.31 0.60 -16.76
CA ILE A 491 -31.46 1.48 -16.93
C ILE A 491 -31.27 2.68 -16.00
N LEU A 492 -31.53 3.89 -16.49
CA LEU A 492 -31.53 5.09 -15.68
C LEU A 492 -32.98 5.43 -15.29
N THR A 493 -33.32 5.33 -14.01
CA THR A 493 -34.64 5.67 -13.47
C THR A 493 -34.58 6.93 -12.59
N GLU A 494 -35.73 7.46 -12.15
CA GLU A 494 -35.78 8.60 -11.22
C GLU A 494 -35.05 8.34 -9.89
N SER A 495 -34.97 7.07 -9.47
CA SER A 495 -34.20 6.61 -8.31
C SER A 495 -32.70 6.43 -8.56
N GLY A 496 -32.21 6.66 -9.79
CA GLY A 496 -30.82 6.57 -10.19
C GLY A 496 -30.51 5.44 -11.18
N LEU A 497 -29.23 5.08 -11.28
CA LEU A 497 -28.74 4.02 -12.17
C LEU A 497 -29.05 2.64 -11.59
N LYS A 498 -29.78 1.81 -12.34
CA LYS A 498 -29.98 0.39 -12.05
C LYS A 498 -29.21 -0.45 -13.06
N ILE A 499 -28.22 -1.20 -12.58
CA ILE A 499 -27.50 -2.19 -13.39
C ILE A 499 -28.27 -3.51 -13.30
N THR A 500 -28.53 -4.15 -14.44
CA THR A 500 -29.15 -5.47 -14.53
C THR A 500 -28.22 -6.50 -13.89
N PRO A 501 -28.66 -7.26 -12.87
CA PRO A 501 -27.87 -8.35 -12.32
C PRO A 501 -27.55 -9.38 -13.41
N LEU A 502 -26.34 -9.92 -13.40
CA LEU A 502 -26.01 -11.05 -14.27
C LEU A 502 -26.86 -12.26 -13.89
N ASP A 503 -27.51 -12.88 -14.87
CA ASP A 503 -28.19 -14.16 -14.67
C ASP A 503 -27.18 -15.25 -14.34
N ALA A 504 -27.53 -16.12 -13.38
CA ALA A 504 -26.71 -17.27 -13.06
C ALA A 504 -26.72 -18.24 -14.25
N ALA A 505 -25.63 -18.26 -15.02
CA ALA A 505 -25.47 -19.14 -16.18
C ALA A 505 -25.24 -20.63 -15.80
N VAL A 506 -25.26 -20.97 -14.51
CA VAL A 506 -24.97 -22.32 -14.00
C VAL A 506 -26.28 -23.11 -13.93
N PRO A 507 -26.45 -24.19 -14.71
CA PRO A 507 -27.64 -25.03 -14.64
C PRO A 507 -27.75 -25.76 -13.30
N ASP A 508 -28.97 -25.98 -12.79
CA ASP A 508 -29.19 -26.69 -11.50
C ASP A 508 -28.51 -28.07 -11.45
N ARG A 509 -28.47 -28.78 -12.58
CA ARG A 509 -27.76 -30.08 -12.71
C ARG A 509 -26.25 -30.00 -12.43
N ALA A 510 -25.64 -28.84 -12.59
CA ALA A 510 -24.22 -28.65 -12.33
C ALA A 510 -23.92 -28.76 -10.83
N GLN A 511 -24.84 -28.34 -9.95
CA GLN A 511 -24.67 -28.48 -8.51
C GLN A 511 -24.57 -29.95 -8.09
N ALA A 512 -25.41 -30.82 -8.68
CA ALA A 512 -25.35 -32.26 -8.42
C ALA A 512 -23.98 -32.87 -8.81
N LEU A 513 -23.40 -32.41 -9.93
CA LEU A 513 -22.07 -32.84 -10.36
C LEU A 513 -20.95 -32.29 -9.46
N ILE A 514 -21.06 -31.03 -9.01
CA ILE A 514 -20.14 -30.43 -8.05
C ILE A 514 -20.13 -31.23 -6.74
N ASP A 515 -21.30 -31.61 -6.24
CA ASP A 515 -21.43 -32.38 -5.01
C ASP A 515 -20.82 -33.78 -5.16
N GLN A 516 -21.10 -34.47 -6.26
CA GLN A 516 -20.51 -35.78 -6.57
C GLN A 516 -18.98 -35.70 -6.69
N THR A 517 -18.47 -34.71 -7.42
CA THR A 517 -17.02 -34.51 -7.60
C THR A 517 -16.34 -34.19 -6.27
N SER A 518 -16.98 -33.36 -5.44
CA SER A 518 -16.47 -32.99 -4.11
C SER A 518 -16.41 -34.18 -3.16
N GLN A 519 -17.34 -35.14 -3.26
CA GLN A 519 -17.33 -36.38 -2.47
C GLN A 519 -16.18 -37.33 -2.85
N LEU A 520 -15.66 -37.24 -4.09
CA LEU A 520 -14.51 -38.04 -4.54
C LEU A 520 -13.17 -37.47 -4.08
N LEU A 521 -13.13 -36.20 -3.64
CA LEU A 521 -11.89 -35.57 -3.20
C LEU A 521 -11.51 -36.04 -1.78
N PRO A 522 -10.25 -36.45 -1.56
CA PRO A 522 -9.80 -36.87 -0.24
C PRO A 522 -9.76 -35.70 0.74
N ARG A 523 -10.06 -35.98 2.01
CA ARG A 523 -9.86 -35.02 3.09
C ARG A 523 -8.40 -35.02 3.52
N ILE A 524 -7.64 -34.05 3.04
CA ILE A 524 -6.21 -33.88 3.34
C ILE A 524 -5.98 -32.73 4.32
N LYS A 525 -4.89 -32.78 5.10
CA LYS A 525 -4.50 -31.63 5.93
C LYS A 525 -3.97 -30.51 5.05
N ILE A 526 -4.25 -29.25 5.41
CA ILE A 526 -3.74 -28.09 4.65
C ILE A 526 -2.21 -28.10 4.53
N THR A 527 -1.50 -28.62 5.53
CA THR A 527 -0.04 -28.75 5.52
C THR A 527 0.46 -29.77 4.50
N GLU A 528 -0.28 -30.87 4.29
CA GLU A 528 0.03 -31.88 3.26
C GLU A 528 -0.26 -31.30 1.88
N LEU A 529 -1.39 -30.60 1.70
CA LEU A 529 -1.70 -29.90 0.46
C LEU A 529 -0.62 -28.89 0.07
N LEU A 530 -0.11 -28.11 1.03
CA LEU A 530 0.97 -27.15 0.77
C LEU A 530 2.27 -27.84 0.34
N MET A 531 2.58 -29.03 0.88
CA MET A 531 3.74 -29.82 0.47
C MET A 531 3.56 -30.39 -0.95
N ASP A 532 2.38 -30.96 -1.26
CA ASP A 532 2.08 -31.49 -2.59
C ASP A 532 2.16 -30.41 -3.67
N VAL A 533 1.54 -29.25 -3.42
CA VAL A 533 1.58 -28.11 -4.35
C VAL A 533 3.02 -27.60 -4.52
N ASP A 534 3.80 -27.57 -3.46
CA ASP A 534 5.20 -27.20 -3.56
C ASP A 534 6.04 -28.29 -4.26
N ASP A 535 5.67 -29.57 -4.23
CA ASP A 535 6.34 -30.60 -5.03
C ASP A 535 6.04 -30.43 -6.53
N TRP A 536 4.84 -29.96 -6.88
CA TRP A 536 4.47 -29.69 -8.27
C TRP A 536 5.10 -28.42 -8.84
N THR A 537 5.27 -27.41 -8.01
CA THR A 537 5.64 -26.05 -8.46
C THR A 537 7.05 -25.63 -8.03
N GLY A 538 7.55 -26.18 -6.92
CA GLY A 538 8.79 -25.79 -6.27
C GLY A 538 8.78 -24.33 -5.82
N PHE A 539 7.63 -23.75 -5.45
CA PHE A 539 7.51 -22.34 -5.10
C PHE A 539 8.38 -21.95 -3.87
N SER A 540 8.66 -22.90 -2.98
CA SER A 540 9.41 -22.70 -1.74
C SER A 540 10.86 -22.25 -1.99
N ARG A 541 11.45 -22.60 -3.14
CA ARG A 541 12.78 -22.15 -3.57
C ARG A 541 12.93 -20.63 -3.60
N HIS A 542 11.82 -19.91 -3.75
CA HIS A 542 11.82 -18.46 -3.79
C HIS A 542 12.01 -17.82 -2.41
N PHE A 543 11.80 -18.54 -1.32
CA PHE A 543 12.02 -18.07 0.05
C PHE A 543 13.50 -18.18 0.43
N THR A 544 14.33 -17.44 -0.30
CA THR A 544 15.78 -17.44 -0.13
C THR A 544 16.21 -16.59 1.05
N HIS A 545 17.30 -16.99 1.70
CA HIS A 545 17.90 -16.29 2.82
C HIS A 545 18.40 -14.91 2.38
N LEU A 546 18.06 -13.87 3.14
CA LEU A 546 18.29 -12.47 2.78
C LEU A 546 19.76 -12.14 2.47
N LYS A 547 20.71 -12.80 3.14
CA LYS A 547 22.14 -12.44 3.08
C LYS A 547 22.86 -13.05 1.89
N ASP A 548 22.61 -14.32 1.59
CA ASP A 548 23.40 -15.14 0.68
C ASP A 548 22.54 -15.81 -0.41
N GLY A 549 21.22 -15.66 -0.35
CA GLY A 549 20.30 -16.20 -1.34
C GLY A 549 20.06 -17.70 -1.24
N ALA A 550 20.53 -18.36 -0.17
CA ALA A 550 20.35 -19.80 0.00
C ALA A 550 18.88 -20.18 0.28
N GLU A 551 18.42 -21.31 -0.24
CA GLU A 551 17.07 -21.81 0.06
C GLU A 551 16.90 -22.19 1.55
N ALA A 552 15.66 -22.16 2.03
CA ALA A 552 15.35 -22.63 3.37
C ALA A 552 15.59 -24.15 3.46
N LYS A 553 16.53 -24.57 4.32
CA LYS A 553 16.87 -25.99 4.50
C LYS A 553 15.71 -26.81 5.08
N ASP A 554 14.90 -26.20 5.94
CA ASP A 554 13.76 -26.84 6.59
C ASP A 554 12.46 -26.35 5.96
N ARG A 555 11.96 -27.12 5.00
CA ARG A 555 10.73 -26.84 4.26
C ARG A 555 9.50 -26.84 5.17
N THR A 556 9.43 -27.76 6.13
CA THR A 556 8.31 -27.85 7.08
C THR A 556 8.25 -26.59 7.94
N LEU A 557 9.39 -26.15 8.47
CA LEU A 557 9.46 -24.91 9.26
C LEU A 557 9.04 -23.68 8.43
N LEU A 558 9.44 -23.62 7.15
CA LEU A 558 9.03 -22.56 6.22
C LEU A 558 7.52 -22.57 5.98
N LEU A 559 6.94 -23.72 5.63
CA LEU A 559 5.51 -23.84 5.37
C LEU A 559 4.68 -23.58 6.63
N SER A 560 5.17 -23.95 7.82
CA SER A 560 4.52 -23.60 9.09
C SER A 560 4.54 -22.09 9.35
N ALA A 561 5.63 -21.39 9.04
CA ALA A 561 5.69 -19.94 9.15
C ALA A 561 4.73 -19.25 8.16
N ILE A 562 4.73 -19.70 6.89
CA ILE A 562 3.81 -19.20 5.85
C ILE A 562 2.35 -19.45 6.26
N LEU A 563 2.03 -20.64 6.75
CA LEU A 563 0.68 -20.96 7.23
C LEU A 563 0.29 -20.03 8.39
N GLY A 564 1.20 -19.81 9.34
CA GLY A 564 0.98 -18.92 10.49
C GLY A 564 0.62 -17.49 10.09
N ASP A 565 1.24 -16.99 9.02
CA ASP A 565 0.89 -15.71 8.40
C ASP A 565 -0.46 -15.78 7.67
N ALA A 566 -0.67 -16.80 6.83
CA ALA A 566 -1.83 -16.93 5.96
C ALA A 566 -3.17 -17.04 6.73
N ILE A 567 -3.20 -17.77 7.84
CA ILE A 567 -4.40 -17.93 8.68
C ILE A 567 -4.48 -16.91 9.82
N ASN A 568 -3.59 -15.90 9.85
CA ASN A 568 -3.51 -14.88 10.90
C ASN A 568 -3.43 -15.48 12.33
N LEU A 569 -2.82 -16.66 12.46
CA LEU A 569 -2.60 -17.33 13.75
C LEU A 569 -1.39 -16.72 14.47
N GLY A 570 -0.39 -16.29 13.70
CA GLY A 570 0.87 -15.74 14.18
C GLY A 570 1.84 -16.81 14.70
N LEU A 571 3.13 -16.47 14.73
CA LEU A 571 4.19 -17.43 15.04
C LEU A 571 4.14 -18.01 16.46
N THR A 572 3.63 -17.26 17.43
CA THR A 572 3.54 -17.72 18.83
C THR A 572 2.56 -18.89 18.96
N LYS A 573 1.32 -18.68 18.50
CA LYS A 573 0.30 -19.74 18.53
C LYS A 573 0.64 -20.88 17.57
N MET A 574 1.29 -20.58 16.44
CA MET A 574 1.79 -21.61 15.54
C MET A 574 2.82 -22.51 16.23
N ALA A 575 3.74 -21.95 17.01
CA ALA A 575 4.70 -22.73 17.79
C ALA A 575 4.01 -23.57 18.87
N GLU A 576 3.02 -23.02 19.58
CA GLU A 576 2.24 -23.75 20.61
C GLU A 576 1.43 -24.91 20.00
N SER A 577 0.96 -24.74 18.76
CA SER A 577 0.12 -25.73 18.07
C SER A 577 0.93 -26.78 17.28
N SER A 578 2.25 -26.62 17.17
CA SER A 578 3.11 -27.45 16.33
C SER A 578 4.22 -28.13 17.15
N PRO A 579 4.14 -29.45 17.38
CA PRO A 579 5.16 -30.19 18.13
C PRO A 579 6.57 -30.01 17.55
N GLY A 580 7.54 -29.68 18.40
CA GLY A 580 8.96 -29.54 18.01
C GLY A 580 9.34 -28.17 17.41
N LEU A 581 8.37 -27.29 17.14
CA LEU A 581 8.61 -25.92 16.72
C LEU A 581 8.72 -24.98 17.92
N THR A 582 9.56 -23.97 17.82
CA THR A 582 9.65 -22.90 18.82
C THR A 582 9.45 -21.55 18.14
N TYR A 583 8.93 -20.58 18.89
CA TYR A 583 8.79 -19.21 18.40
C TYR A 583 10.12 -18.65 17.87
N ALA A 584 11.23 -18.96 18.55
CA ALA A 584 12.56 -18.50 18.13
C ALA A 584 12.95 -19.03 16.75
N LYS A 585 12.70 -20.32 16.45
CA LYS A 585 12.98 -20.91 15.13
C LYS A 585 12.12 -20.30 14.03
N LEU A 586 10.82 -20.18 14.28
CA LEU A 586 9.88 -19.59 13.32
C LEU A 586 10.17 -18.12 13.06
N SER A 587 10.44 -17.35 14.11
CA SER A 587 10.75 -15.92 14.02
C SER A 587 12.06 -15.68 13.27
N TRP A 588 13.08 -16.51 13.54
CA TRP A 588 14.33 -16.47 12.79
C TRP A 588 14.09 -16.80 11.31
N LEU A 589 13.40 -17.90 11.00
CA LEU A 589 13.15 -18.27 9.60
C LEU A 589 12.35 -17.20 8.87
N GLN A 590 11.26 -16.68 9.47
CA GLN A 590 10.47 -15.61 8.87
C GLN A 590 11.34 -14.38 8.61
N ALA A 591 12.13 -13.94 9.58
CA ALA A 591 12.96 -12.74 9.46
C ALA A 591 14.00 -12.83 8.33
N TRP A 592 14.51 -14.02 8.02
CA TRP A 592 15.58 -14.19 7.02
C TRP A 592 15.09 -14.70 5.66
N HIS A 593 13.99 -15.45 5.59
CA HIS A 593 13.52 -16.11 4.37
C HIS A 593 12.20 -15.54 3.82
N ILE A 594 11.37 -14.93 4.66
CA ILE A 594 10.03 -14.45 4.27
C ILE A 594 10.04 -12.92 4.13
N ARG A 595 9.60 -12.43 2.96
CA ARG A 595 9.43 -11.01 2.62
C ARG A 595 8.45 -10.87 1.45
N ASP A 596 7.96 -9.65 1.22
CA ASP A 596 7.02 -9.38 0.12
C ASP A 596 7.55 -9.86 -1.24
N GLU A 597 8.85 -9.75 -1.49
CA GLU A 597 9.46 -10.23 -2.74
C GLU A 597 9.38 -11.75 -2.88
N THR A 598 9.58 -12.50 -1.80
CA THR A 598 9.55 -13.97 -1.85
C THR A 598 8.13 -14.47 -1.98
N TYR A 599 7.18 -13.84 -1.29
CA TYR A 599 5.75 -14.09 -1.52
C TYR A 599 5.34 -13.80 -2.95
N SER A 600 5.75 -12.65 -3.50
CA SER A 600 5.42 -12.28 -4.88
C SER A 600 6.02 -13.26 -5.90
N ALA A 601 7.26 -13.72 -5.69
CA ALA A 601 7.91 -14.68 -6.57
C ALA A 601 7.28 -16.08 -6.47
N ALA A 602 7.00 -16.55 -5.24
CA ALA A 602 6.30 -17.80 -5.01
C ALA A 602 4.89 -17.79 -5.63
N LEU A 603 4.15 -16.68 -5.45
CA LEU A 603 2.82 -16.51 -6.05
C LEU A 603 2.88 -16.56 -7.58
N ALA A 604 3.88 -15.90 -8.19
CA ALA A 604 4.05 -15.95 -9.64
C ALA A 604 4.27 -17.39 -10.13
N GLU A 605 5.00 -18.23 -9.40
CA GLU A 605 5.19 -19.64 -9.75
C GLU A 605 3.88 -20.42 -9.69
N LEU A 606 3.08 -20.21 -8.64
CA LEU A 606 1.76 -20.84 -8.49
C LEU A 606 0.81 -20.43 -9.63
N VAL A 607 0.75 -19.13 -9.94
CA VAL A 607 -0.08 -18.58 -11.03
C VAL A 607 0.36 -19.15 -12.37
N ASN A 608 1.66 -19.16 -12.67
CA ASN A 608 2.20 -19.71 -13.90
C ASN A 608 1.90 -21.21 -14.06
N HIS A 609 1.94 -21.97 -12.96
CA HIS A 609 1.57 -23.38 -12.99
C HIS A 609 0.07 -23.56 -13.28
N GLN A 610 -0.80 -22.78 -12.61
CA GLN A 610 -2.25 -22.79 -12.86
C GLN A 610 -2.57 -22.46 -14.32
N TYR A 611 -1.93 -21.45 -14.91
CA TYR A 611 -2.15 -21.04 -16.30
C TYR A 611 -1.76 -22.10 -17.34
N ARG A 612 -0.81 -22.98 -17.00
CA ARG A 612 -0.43 -24.11 -17.86
C ARG A 612 -1.41 -25.29 -17.76
N HIS A 613 -2.26 -25.31 -16.74
CA HIS A 613 -3.22 -26.38 -16.56
C HIS A 613 -4.37 -26.23 -17.57
N ALA A 614 -4.70 -27.32 -18.29
CA ALA A 614 -5.73 -27.29 -19.34
C ALA A 614 -7.10 -26.78 -18.84
N PHE A 615 -7.43 -27.06 -17.58
CA PHE A 615 -8.69 -26.62 -16.98
C PHE A 615 -8.78 -25.09 -16.82
N ALA A 616 -7.65 -24.38 -16.69
CA ALA A 616 -7.66 -22.93 -16.51
C ALA A 616 -8.20 -22.18 -17.74
N ALA A 617 -7.97 -22.73 -18.93
CA ALA A 617 -8.46 -22.17 -20.19
C ALA A 617 -9.99 -22.21 -20.33
N HIS A 618 -10.72 -22.95 -19.48
CA HIS A 618 -12.18 -22.95 -19.48
C HIS A 618 -12.79 -21.72 -18.78
N TRP A 619 -12.01 -21.02 -17.94
CA TRP A 619 -12.51 -19.84 -17.22
C TRP A 619 -12.24 -18.53 -17.98
N GLY A 620 -11.11 -18.44 -18.66
CA GLY A 620 -10.71 -17.25 -19.40
C GLY A 620 -9.40 -17.47 -20.17
N ASP A 621 -8.98 -16.47 -20.92
CA ASP A 621 -7.74 -16.50 -21.72
C ASP A 621 -6.54 -15.86 -21.01
N GLY A 622 -6.73 -15.37 -19.77
CA GLY A 622 -5.68 -14.75 -18.95
C GLY A 622 -5.48 -13.26 -19.26
N THR A 623 -6.35 -12.63 -20.05
CA THR A 623 -6.18 -11.24 -20.49
C THR A 623 -6.94 -10.23 -19.65
N THR A 624 -7.96 -10.67 -18.91
CA THR A 624 -8.77 -9.79 -18.05
C THR A 624 -8.60 -10.11 -16.56
N SER A 625 -8.93 -9.13 -15.70
CA SER A 625 -8.88 -9.32 -14.26
C SER A 625 -9.99 -8.55 -13.55
N SER A 626 -10.37 -9.04 -12.37
CA SER A 626 -11.24 -8.36 -11.43
C SER A 626 -10.47 -8.01 -10.17
N SER A 627 -10.88 -6.94 -9.49
CA SER A 627 -10.24 -6.55 -8.23
C SER A 627 -11.25 -6.06 -7.21
N ASP A 628 -11.11 -6.52 -5.97
CA ASP A 628 -11.99 -6.16 -4.87
C ASP A 628 -11.23 -6.04 -3.54
N GLY A 629 -11.77 -5.23 -2.63
CA GLY A 629 -11.23 -4.97 -1.31
C GLY A 629 -11.97 -5.74 -0.21
N GLN A 630 -11.35 -6.80 0.31
CA GLN A 630 -11.91 -7.58 1.42
C GLN A 630 -11.45 -7.04 2.77
N ARG A 631 -12.39 -6.78 3.70
CA ARG A 631 -12.05 -6.30 5.05
C ARG A 631 -11.80 -7.47 6.00
N PHE A 632 -10.68 -7.39 6.71
CA PHE A 632 -10.36 -8.24 7.84
C PHE A 632 -10.38 -7.44 9.14
N ARG A 633 -10.98 -8.02 10.18
CA ARG A 633 -10.96 -7.43 11.54
C ARG A 633 -9.56 -7.55 12.12
N ALA A 634 -9.06 -6.49 12.74
CA ALA A 634 -7.77 -6.49 13.40
C ALA A 634 -7.96 -6.89 14.88
N GLY A 635 -7.43 -8.06 15.26
CA GLY A 635 -7.54 -8.60 16.62
C GLY A 635 -6.20 -8.62 17.38
N GLY A 636 -6.26 -8.78 18.70
CA GLY A 636 -5.08 -8.94 19.57
C GLY A 636 -4.15 -7.73 19.53
N ARG A 637 -2.84 -7.96 19.30
CA ARG A 637 -1.87 -6.85 19.15
C ARG A 637 -2.17 -5.97 17.93
N GLY A 638 -2.78 -6.53 16.88
CA GLY A 638 -3.15 -5.80 15.66
C GLY A 638 -4.33 -4.85 15.82
N GLU A 639 -5.17 -5.02 16.84
CA GLU A 639 -6.26 -4.08 17.16
C GLU A 639 -5.70 -2.67 17.40
N SER A 640 -4.54 -2.59 18.06
CA SER A 640 -3.88 -1.32 18.36
C SER A 640 -3.39 -0.57 17.11
N THR A 641 -3.18 -1.28 16.00
CA THR A 641 -2.71 -0.73 14.72
C THR A 641 -3.79 -0.72 13.63
N GLY A 642 -5.02 -1.16 13.91
CA GLY A 642 -6.13 -1.15 12.96
C GLY A 642 -6.81 0.22 12.85
N HIS A 643 -7.46 0.48 11.71
CA HIS A 643 -8.28 1.69 11.51
C HIS A 643 -9.77 1.36 11.56
N VAL A 644 -10.56 2.29 12.09
CA VAL A 644 -12.02 2.21 12.07
C VAL A 644 -12.54 2.97 10.85
N ASN A 645 -13.40 2.32 10.06
CA ASN A 645 -14.17 2.97 9.00
C ASN A 645 -15.65 2.69 9.24
N PRO A 646 -16.49 3.74 9.44
CA PRO A 646 -17.93 3.61 9.64
C PRO A 646 -18.67 2.77 8.61
N LYS A 647 -18.20 2.73 7.35
CA LYS A 647 -18.76 1.87 6.28
C LYS A 647 -18.76 0.40 6.66
N TYR A 648 -17.78 -0.05 7.44
CA TYR A 648 -17.59 -1.45 7.80
C TYR A 648 -17.81 -1.74 9.29
N GLY A 649 -18.38 -0.79 10.03
CA GLY A 649 -18.65 -0.90 11.46
C GLY A 649 -17.64 -0.17 12.35
N SER A 650 -17.74 -0.41 13.66
CA SER A 650 -16.96 0.30 14.70
C SER A 650 -15.65 -0.39 15.09
N GLU A 651 -15.39 -1.59 14.58
CA GLU A 651 -14.20 -2.36 14.93
C GLU A 651 -12.99 -2.03 14.05
N PRO A 652 -11.77 -1.97 14.61
CA PRO A 652 -10.55 -1.80 13.84
C PRO A 652 -10.37 -2.92 12.81
N GLY A 653 -9.90 -2.57 11.61
CA GLY A 653 -9.62 -3.53 10.56
C GLY A 653 -8.56 -3.08 9.56
N ARG A 654 -8.33 -3.91 8.54
CA ARG A 654 -7.52 -3.64 7.35
C ARG A 654 -8.28 -4.13 6.11
N LEU A 655 -8.06 -3.50 4.96
CA LEU A 655 -8.60 -3.95 3.68
C LEU A 655 -7.49 -4.62 2.87
N PHE A 656 -7.78 -5.76 2.27
CA PHE A 656 -6.92 -6.45 1.33
C PHE A 656 -7.52 -6.29 -0.05
N TYR A 657 -6.87 -5.49 -0.89
CA TYR A 657 -7.25 -5.25 -2.26
C TYR A 657 -6.57 -6.29 -3.14
N THR A 658 -7.34 -7.26 -3.64
CA THR A 658 -6.84 -8.42 -4.38
C THR A 658 -7.26 -8.34 -5.84
N HIS A 659 -6.33 -8.60 -6.75
CA HIS A 659 -6.56 -8.77 -8.18
C HIS A 659 -6.57 -10.27 -8.52
N ILE A 660 -7.62 -10.70 -9.20
CA ILE A 660 -7.86 -12.08 -9.63
C ILE A 660 -8.03 -12.07 -11.14
N SER A 661 -7.27 -12.89 -11.86
CA SER A 661 -7.44 -13.03 -13.31
C SER A 661 -8.75 -13.75 -13.67
N ASP A 662 -9.17 -13.62 -14.91
CA ASP A 662 -10.28 -14.43 -15.48
C ASP A 662 -10.00 -15.94 -15.49
N GLN A 663 -8.76 -16.37 -15.25
CA GLN A 663 -8.40 -17.76 -14.98
C GLN A 663 -8.43 -18.13 -13.49
N TYR A 664 -9.09 -17.30 -12.65
CA TYR A 664 -9.27 -17.48 -11.20
C TYR A 664 -7.97 -17.54 -10.38
N ALA A 665 -6.88 -16.96 -10.88
CA ALA A 665 -5.61 -16.93 -10.16
C ALA A 665 -5.41 -15.55 -9.49
N PRO A 666 -5.23 -15.46 -8.16
CA PRO A 666 -4.86 -14.22 -7.52
C PRO A 666 -3.40 -13.89 -7.87
N PHE A 667 -3.14 -12.74 -8.48
CA PHE A 667 -1.78 -12.37 -8.92
C PHE A 667 -1.23 -11.12 -8.24
N SER A 668 -2.06 -10.38 -7.51
CA SER A 668 -1.62 -9.22 -6.73
C SER A 668 -2.55 -8.94 -5.57
N THR A 669 -1.98 -8.72 -4.38
CA THR A 669 -2.73 -8.30 -3.19
C THR A 669 -2.03 -7.14 -2.52
N ARG A 670 -2.78 -6.09 -2.16
CA ARG A 670 -2.27 -4.94 -1.41
C ARG A 670 -3.08 -4.71 -0.15
N VAL A 671 -2.38 -4.54 0.97
CA VAL A 671 -3.01 -4.11 2.22
C VAL A 671 -3.19 -2.60 2.19
N VAL A 672 -4.42 -2.14 2.34
CA VAL A 672 -4.77 -0.72 2.37
C VAL A 672 -5.48 -0.36 3.69
N ASN A 673 -5.30 0.88 4.12
CA ASN A 673 -5.99 1.39 5.31
C ASN A 673 -7.47 1.50 5.03
N VAL A 674 -8.30 1.10 6.01
CA VAL A 674 -9.76 1.17 5.86
C VAL A 674 -10.25 2.61 5.70
N ALA A 675 -9.48 3.59 6.18
CA ALA A 675 -9.79 5.02 6.09
C ALA A 675 -9.37 5.67 4.76
N SER A 676 -8.60 4.98 3.93
CA SER A 676 -8.22 5.47 2.60
C SER A 676 -9.36 5.17 1.63
N ALA A 677 -9.87 6.18 0.94
CA ALA A 677 -10.57 5.92 -0.32
C ALA A 677 -9.58 5.17 -1.21
N ILE A 678 -9.91 3.96 -1.65
CA ILE A 678 -9.11 3.25 -2.64
C ILE A 678 -9.15 4.14 -3.89
N PRO A 679 -8.04 4.79 -4.30
CA PRO A 679 -8.03 5.47 -5.58
C PRO A 679 -8.33 4.40 -6.63
N PRO A 680 -9.11 4.67 -7.68
CA PRO A 680 -9.13 3.80 -8.83
C PRO A 680 -7.70 3.74 -9.39
N MET A 681 -6.90 2.78 -8.91
CA MET A 681 -5.63 2.46 -9.53
C MET A 681 -5.97 1.75 -10.83
N CYS A 682 -6.13 2.52 -11.90
CA CYS A 682 -5.90 2.01 -13.23
C CYS A 682 -4.44 1.56 -13.27
N SER A 683 -4.19 0.27 -13.09
CA SER A 683 -2.96 -0.30 -13.59
C SER A 683 -3.01 -0.10 -15.12
N THR A 684 -2.00 0.54 -15.67
CA THR A 684 -1.90 0.89 -17.10
C THR A 684 -1.87 -0.36 -18.01
N ALA A 685 -1.96 -1.57 -17.46
CA ALA A 685 -2.03 -2.83 -18.19
C ALA A 685 -3.47 -3.30 -18.50
N CYS A 686 -4.51 -2.78 -17.85
CA CYS A 686 -5.90 -3.27 -18.05
C CYS A 686 -6.76 -2.41 -18.99
N CYS A 687 -6.31 -1.22 -19.40
CA CYS A 687 -7.18 -0.26 -20.11
C CYS A 687 -7.01 -0.22 -21.63
N THR A 688 -6.39 -1.23 -22.25
CA THR A 688 -6.46 -1.41 -23.70
C THR A 688 -7.40 -2.56 -23.99
N THR A 689 -8.55 -2.22 -24.61
CA THR A 689 -9.60 -3.10 -25.16
C THR A 689 -10.57 -3.74 -24.15
N SER A 690 -11.64 -3.03 -23.76
CA SER A 690 -13.06 -3.49 -23.70
C SER A 690 -13.96 -2.56 -22.84
N PRO A 691 -15.28 -2.42 -23.10
CA PRO A 691 -16.14 -1.39 -22.50
C PRO A 691 -16.81 -1.77 -21.16
N THR A 692 -16.56 -2.95 -20.60
CA THR A 692 -17.35 -3.48 -19.47
C THR A 692 -16.58 -3.45 -18.16
N CYS A 693 -16.55 -2.30 -17.50
CA CYS A 693 -16.10 -2.18 -16.11
C CYS A 693 -17.27 -1.73 -15.23
N GLY A 694 -18.19 -2.66 -14.94
CA GLY A 694 -19.32 -2.44 -14.05
C GLY A 694 -18.91 -2.57 -12.57
N SER A 695 -19.14 -1.51 -11.78
CA SER A 695 -19.04 -1.57 -10.32
C SER A 695 -20.10 -2.52 -9.76
N ARG A 696 -19.71 -3.62 -9.11
CA ARG A 696 -20.64 -4.49 -8.39
C ARG A 696 -21.27 -3.73 -7.22
N SER A 697 -22.59 -3.77 -7.13
CA SER A 697 -23.35 -3.31 -5.97
C SER A 697 -22.99 -4.16 -4.75
N THR A 698 -22.79 -3.48 -3.63
CA THR A 698 -22.46 -4.07 -2.33
C THR A 698 -23.64 -4.87 -1.77
N THR A 699 -23.70 -6.15 -2.11
CA THR A 699 -24.38 -7.17 -1.30
C THR A 699 -23.35 -8.22 -0.93
N PRO A 700 -23.40 -8.80 0.29
CA PRO A 700 -22.40 -9.75 0.74
C PRO A 700 -22.53 -11.01 -0.12
N THR A 701 -21.65 -11.16 -1.11
CA THR A 701 -21.34 -12.47 -1.65
C THR A 701 -20.97 -13.33 -0.46
N ARG A 702 -21.74 -14.40 -0.22
CA ARG A 702 -21.39 -15.43 0.75
C ARG A 702 -19.90 -15.72 0.60
N PRO A 703 -19.13 -15.74 1.70
CA PRO A 703 -17.74 -16.13 1.61
C PRO A 703 -17.68 -17.47 0.88
N ALA A 704 -16.77 -17.61 -0.09
CA ALA A 704 -16.28 -18.94 -0.43
C ALA A 704 -15.96 -19.60 0.91
N SER A 705 -16.72 -20.65 1.24
CA SER A 705 -16.71 -21.26 2.57
C SER A 705 -15.27 -21.45 3.02
N PRO A 706 -14.87 -20.92 4.19
CA PRO A 706 -13.60 -21.31 4.74
C PRO A 706 -13.68 -22.81 4.96
N ILE A 707 -12.74 -23.56 4.39
CA ILE A 707 -12.48 -24.94 4.80
C ILE A 707 -11.90 -24.84 6.23
N THR A 708 -12.77 -24.54 7.17
CA THR A 708 -12.60 -24.67 8.61
C THR A 708 -13.86 -25.35 9.11
N SER A 709 -13.93 -26.64 8.79
CA SER A 709 -14.67 -27.60 9.60
C SER A 709 -13.68 -28.69 9.98
N LEU A 710 -13.04 -28.51 11.13
CA LEU A 710 -12.54 -29.62 11.92
C LEU A 710 -13.18 -29.51 13.31
N PRO A 711 -13.53 -30.64 13.93
CA PRO A 711 -14.36 -30.70 15.14
C PRO A 711 -13.72 -30.03 16.36
#